data_AF-A0A414B351-F1
#
_entry.id   AF-A0A414B351-F1
#
_cell.length_a   1.000
_cell.length_b   1.000
_cell.length_c   1.000
_cell.angle_alpha   90.00
_cell.angle_beta   90.00
_cell.angle_gamma   90.00
#
_symmetry.space_group_name_H-M   'P 1'
#
loop_
_entity.id
_entity.type
_entity.pdbx_description
1 polymer ?
#
loop_
_entity_poly.entity_id
_entity_poly.type
_entity_poly.pdbx_seq_one_letter_code
_entity_poly.pdbx_strand_id
1 'polypeptide(L)'
;MADKLEQVAIRMVEQPPLYSNEPMNNPDAAIRVMNEFLSQMDRELFCIVNLQADLTPINMNIVSVGSLNEALINPREIFKSAILSNAHSMMLIHNHPSGNLTPSTSDIQTTARMQELGELIGISLVDHIITGRNGNYYSFRDKGEFPDSRVRFSTRVEDIDLTKGMVTEATAPYEEVTDTKEKGDVRDIPTVQTATIPLPVQGKDMDSIMQSLESGVEELFTSNRYQEFLKTMAKFHNYSFNNTMLIAMQRPDATLVTSYKNWQSMGRQVMKGEKGITIIAPAPYKKMKEKEVLDENQRPIMGTDGKPKTEQVEVIVPHFKAVTVFDIAQTSGEPIQTLAPELLTAAVQDFDSFMQAIQKISPVPIRFDEIDGNANGYYHNADKEIVIKKGLSESQTLKTAIHETAHAKLHDKEIMESLGVEKDRLTKEVEAESVAYCVCSSFGLDTSDYSFPYIAGWSSSREMKEMKASMDVIRKTAGEMIDQLTEQLEIILEEKQKTELHEKYGILVDAMEAAGYRYDYRESEPGHIVLAPDGTHEIAGYLQFESWGDIQNWLEDTITEGTDISERVDRAMYPFKYDYTLEEEMFRGNGDRYAIYHVDEDTPGKQHLFMNMAMVKEDGITIDAANYKCVYSGRLHENEKLDDLYSMFNDNPPADYKAHSMSVSDVIITNRGGDMQAYYVDRFGFAELPDFAAQREKILDIVPEIENVDYENDLTCISFYAAECAEFPVMGEVHYDLTLPEALEAYEKIPSERMHGLKCVGFDLKDGSDYEGMQSLMIEGKIQKDFLNSIPGFRENSYVQNAISRVEKYLEERHPNVENPLKSNKKVDNEKNISEEKNEKELNIQMKPIPKKKRGEMSL
;
A
#
# COMPACT_ATOMS: atom_id res chain seq x y z
N MET A 1 -0.43 14.58 -12.59
CA MET A 1 -0.65 14.52 -14.06
C MET A 1 0.70 14.64 -14.77
N ALA A 2 1.27 13.53 -15.23
CA ALA A 2 2.42 13.52 -16.15
C ALA A 2 2.42 12.25 -17.02
N ASP A 3 2.00 11.12 -16.46
CA ASP A 3 2.24 9.77 -16.98
C ASP A 3 1.22 9.27 -18.01
N LYS A 4 0.91 10.14 -18.99
CA LYS A 4 0.25 9.75 -20.24
C LYS A 4 0.98 10.34 -21.44
N LEU A 5 1.87 9.54 -22.01
CA LEU A 5 2.36 9.73 -23.39
C LEU A 5 1.26 9.34 -24.38
N GLU A 6 0.24 10.18 -24.53
CA GLU A 6 -0.91 9.92 -25.42
C GLU A 6 -0.50 9.81 -26.91
N GLN A 7 0.66 10.36 -27.27
CA GLN A 7 1.26 10.18 -28.59
C GLN A 7 2.79 10.28 -28.54
N VAL A 8 3.48 9.28 -29.10
CA VAL A 8 4.94 9.34 -29.36
C VAL A 8 5.16 9.70 -30.83
N ALA A 9 5.81 10.83 -31.09
CA ALA A 9 6.09 11.33 -32.43
C ALA A 9 7.59 11.64 -32.59
N ILE A 10 8.31 10.83 -33.36
CA ILE A 10 9.74 11.00 -33.59
C ILE A 10 9.96 11.93 -34.78
N ARG A 11 10.43 13.15 -34.52
CA ARG A 11 10.83 14.10 -35.56
C ARG A 11 12.29 13.90 -35.94
N MET A 12 12.51 13.32 -37.12
CA MET A 12 13.83 13.33 -37.77
C MET A 12 14.31 14.78 -37.97
N VAL A 13 15.56 15.05 -37.60
CA VAL A 13 16.25 16.33 -37.84
C VAL A 13 17.50 16.03 -38.64
N GLU A 14 17.61 16.67 -39.81
CA GLU A 14 18.72 16.50 -40.73
C GLU A 14 19.98 17.19 -40.17
N GLN A 15 20.88 16.39 -39.59
CA GLN A 15 22.24 16.81 -39.25
C GLN A 15 23.17 16.61 -40.46
N PRO A 16 24.26 17.39 -40.59
CA PRO A 16 25.21 17.19 -41.68
C PRO A 16 25.77 15.75 -41.66
N PRO A 17 25.73 15.01 -42.78
CA PRO A 17 26.23 13.64 -42.84
C PRO A 17 27.76 13.62 -42.71
N LEU A 18 28.33 12.42 -42.53
CA LEU A 18 29.76 12.25 -42.77
C LEU A 18 30.05 12.63 -44.23
N TYR A 19 31.04 13.50 -44.44
CA TYR A 19 31.32 14.15 -45.73
C TYR A 19 32.02 13.22 -46.75
N SER A 20 31.49 12.01 -46.95
CA SER A 20 31.97 11.08 -47.97
C SER A 20 30.83 10.53 -48.83
N ASN A 21 30.95 10.73 -50.14
CA ASN A 21 30.17 10.04 -51.16
C ASN A 21 30.91 8.78 -51.67
N GLU A 22 31.96 8.31 -50.97
CA GLU A 22 32.68 7.07 -51.29
C GLU A 22 32.06 5.89 -50.51
N PRO A 23 31.56 4.84 -51.17
CA PRO A 23 31.02 3.67 -50.50
C PRO A 23 32.04 2.93 -49.63
N MET A 24 31.68 2.60 -48.40
CA MET A 24 32.46 1.79 -47.45
C MET A 24 32.41 0.29 -47.80
N ASN A 25 32.70 -0.07 -49.05
CA ASN A 25 32.61 -1.44 -49.56
C ASN A 25 33.87 -2.30 -49.31
N ASN A 26 34.88 -1.74 -48.64
CA ASN A 26 36.09 -2.41 -48.18
C ASN A 26 36.68 -1.66 -46.95
N PRO A 27 37.49 -2.31 -46.09
CA PRO A 27 38.02 -1.66 -44.90
C PRO A 27 38.93 -0.46 -45.19
N ASP A 28 39.76 -0.47 -46.23
CA ASP A 28 40.54 0.71 -46.63
C ASP A 28 39.65 1.94 -46.91
N ALA A 29 38.45 1.76 -47.48
CA ALA A 29 37.48 2.84 -47.72
C ALA A 29 36.85 3.35 -46.41
N ALA A 30 36.47 2.46 -45.50
CA ALA A 30 35.99 2.84 -44.17
C ALA A 30 37.07 3.63 -43.40
N ILE A 31 38.31 3.16 -43.42
CA ILE A 31 39.47 3.84 -42.82
C ILE A 31 39.73 5.20 -43.47
N ARG A 32 39.68 5.33 -44.81
CA ARG A 32 39.82 6.63 -45.49
C ARG A 32 38.84 7.69 -44.97
N VAL A 33 37.61 7.30 -44.68
CA VAL A 33 36.53 8.21 -44.23
C VAL A 33 36.58 8.46 -42.72
N MET A 34 37.03 7.49 -41.92
CA MET A 34 36.91 7.54 -40.46
C MET A 34 38.20 7.91 -39.73
N ASN A 35 39.37 7.66 -40.34
CA ASN A 35 40.67 7.82 -39.68
C ASN A 35 40.97 9.28 -39.30
N GLU A 36 40.58 10.27 -40.11
CA GLU A 36 40.81 11.69 -39.76
C GLU A 36 40.06 12.12 -38.48
N PHE A 37 38.92 11.49 -38.19
CA PHE A 37 38.15 11.72 -36.96
C PHE A 37 38.70 10.90 -35.78
N LEU A 38 38.83 9.58 -35.95
CA LEU A 38 39.21 8.67 -34.85
C LEU A 38 40.67 8.82 -34.41
N SER A 39 41.60 9.20 -35.30
CA SER A 39 43.03 9.29 -34.96
C SER A 39 43.40 10.50 -34.08
N GLN A 40 42.49 11.45 -33.90
CA GLN A 40 42.69 12.63 -33.04
C GLN A 40 42.26 12.41 -31.58
N MET A 41 41.62 11.28 -31.27
CA MET A 41 40.96 11.04 -29.99
C MET A 41 41.88 10.28 -29.02
N ASP A 42 42.02 10.80 -27.79
CA ASP A 42 42.92 10.27 -26.75
C ASP A 42 42.31 9.13 -25.92
N ARG A 43 40.98 8.99 -25.99
CA ARG A 43 40.17 7.90 -25.47
C ARG A 43 39.67 6.97 -26.57
N GLU A 44 39.26 5.79 -26.15
CA GLU A 44 38.55 4.81 -26.96
C GLU A 44 37.10 5.27 -27.24
N LEU A 45 36.68 5.21 -28.49
CA LEU A 45 35.34 5.55 -28.97
C LEU A 45 34.75 4.36 -29.72
N PHE A 46 33.61 3.87 -29.28
CA PHE A 46 32.87 2.85 -30.02
C PHE A 46 31.80 3.50 -30.89
N CYS A 47 31.98 3.44 -32.21
CA CYS A 47 31.13 4.12 -33.18
C CYS A 47 30.37 3.12 -34.06
N ILE A 48 29.11 3.44 -34.36
CA ILE A 48 28.36 2.84 -35.48
C ILE A 48 28.38 3.80 -36.66
N VAL A 49 28.67 3.30 -37.85
CA VAL A 49 28.38 3.96 -39.12
C VAL A 49 27.16 3.29 -39.75
N ASN A 50 26.14 4.10 -40.06
CA ASN A 50 24.90 3.65 -40.66
C ASN A 50 24.99 3.79 -42.19
N LEU A 51 24.67 2.74 -42.95
CA LEU A 51 24.95 2.65 -44.39
C LEU A 51 23.69 2.48 -45.24
N GLN A 52 23.72 3.04 -46.45
CA GLN A 52 22.73 2.83 -47.50
C GLN A 52 22.93 1.47 -48.22
N ALA A 53 22.01 1.13 -49.13
CA ALA A 53 22.03 -0.14 -49.86
C ALA A 53 23.19 -0.29 -50.89
N ASP A 54 23.89 0.80 -51.19
CA ASP A 54 25.13 0.83 -51.98
C ASP A 54 26.41 0.86 -51.12
N LEU A 55 26.25 0.81 -49.78
CA LEU A 55 27.28 1.00 -48.75
C LEU A 55 27.84 2.44 -48.62
N THR A 56 27.15 3.45 -49.16
CA THR A 56 27.45 4.88 -48.88
C THR A 56 27.00 5.22 -47.44
N PRO A 57 27.81 5.94 -46.63
CA PRO A 57 27.43 6.31 -45.27
C PRO A 57 26.28 7.33 -45.22
N ILE A 58 25.37 7.13 -44.28
CA ILE A 58 24.27 8.04 -43.93
C ILE A 58 24.76 9.01 -42.84
N ASN A 59 25.23 8.43 -41.73
CA ASN A 59 25.78 9.15 -40.58
C ASN A 59 26.66 8.22 -39.74
N MET A 60 27.28 8.78 -38.70
CA MET A 60 27.95 8.04 -37.63
C MET A 60 27.28 8.44 -36.31
N ASN A 61 27.19 7.50 -35.37
CA ASN A 61 26.90 7.80 -33.97
C ASN A 61 27.98 7.20 -33.06
N ILE A 62 28.39 7.95 -32.02
CA ILE A 62 29.26 7.45 -30.96
C ILE A 62 28.35 6.76 -29.95
N VAL A 63 28.44 5.44 -29.84
CA VAL A 63 27.59 4.62 -28.96
C VAL A 63 28.19 4.56 -27.55
N SER A 64 29.52 4.59 -27.44
CA SER A 64 30.21 4.58 -26.15
C SER A 64 31.53 5.36 -26.21
N VAL A 65 31.87 6.01 -25.10
CA VAL A 65 33.16 6.68 -24.88
C VAL A 65 33.86 5.94 -23.74
N GLY A 66 34.83 5.12 -24.09
CA GLY A 66 35.51 4.21 -23.19
C GLY A 66 36.43 4.89 -22.18
N SER A 67 37.06 4.04 -21.37
CA SER A 67 38.14 4.42 -20.46
C SER A 67 39.47 4.58 -21.24
N LEU A 68 40.57 4.04 -20.71
CA LEU A 68 41.83 3.90 -21.44
C LEU A 68 41.94 2.58 -22.21
N ASN A 69 41.14 1.56 -21.88
CA ASN A 69 41.29 0.19 -22.41
C ASN A 69 39.97 -0.61 -22.61
N GLU A 70 38.79 -0.02 -22.33
CA GLU A 70 37.51 -0.68 -22.63
C GLU A 70 36.35 0.33 -22.73
N ALA A 71 35.29 -0.04 -23.46
CA ALA A 71 34.03 0.67 -23.57
C ALA A 71 32.83 -0.26 -23.32
N LEU A 72 31.88 0.17 -22.49
CA LEU A 72 30.61 -0.54 -22.26
C LEU A 72 29.64 -0.28 -23.42
N ILE A 73 29.13 -1.34 -24.04
CA ILE A 73 28.39 -1.28 -25.30
C ILE A 73 27.08 -2.07 -25.17
N ASN A 74 25.93 -1.38 -25.27
CA ASN A 74 24.61 -2.01 -25.20
C ASN A 74 24.00 -2.14 -26.62
N PRO A 75 23.55 -3.35 -27.03
CA PRO A 75 22.90 -3.57 -28.33
C PRO A 75 21.79 -2.58 -28.68
N ARG A 76 20.99 -2.13 -27.70
CA ARG A 76 19.82 -1.28 -28.01
C ARG A 76 20.22 0.08 -28.57
N GLU A 77 21.31 0.68 -28.09
CA GLU A 77 21.74 2.02 -28.54
C GLU A 77 22.41 1.96 -29.93
N ILE A 78 23.05 0.83 -30.26
CA ILE A 78 23.52 0.51 -31.62
C ILE A 78 22.32 0.46 -32.57
N PHE A 79 21.36 -0.44 -32.33
CA PHE A 79 20.24 -0.64 -33.25
C PHE A 79 19.27 0.55 -33.30
N LYS A 80 19.07 1.27 -32.20
CA LYS A 80 18.32 2.54 -32.15
C LYS A 80 18.92 3.57 -33.11
N SER A 81 20.25 3.70 -33.17
CA SER A 81 20.91 4.57 -34.16
C SER A 81 20.64 4.11 -35.60
N ALA A 82 20.76 2.80 -35.87
CA ALA A 82 20.56 2.25 -37.22
C ALA A 82 19.11 2.35 -37.71
N ILE A 83 18.15 1.98 -36.86
CA ILE A 83 16.70 2.02 -37.14
C ILE A 83 16.26 3.47 -37.39
N LEU A 84 16.63 4.41 -36.51
CA LEU A 84 16.30 5.84 -36.70
C LEU A 84 16.95 6.40 -37.97
N SER A 85 18.14 5.95 -38.32
CA SER A 85 18.83 6.37 -39.55
C SER A 85 18.27 5.74 -40.83
N ASN A 86 17.29 4.84 -40.74
CA ASN A 86 16.79 4.02 -41.86
C ASN A 86 17.94 3.25 -42.58
N ALA A 87 18.89 2.76 -41.80
CA ALA A 87 20.06 2.05 -42.32
C ALA A 87 19.66 0.74 -43.01
N HIS A 88 20.25 0.46 -44.18
CA HIS A 88 20.16 -0.86 -44.81
C HIS A 88 21.10 -1.86 -44.13
N SER A 89 22.26 -1.37 -43.71
CA SER A 89 23.30 -2.14 -43.04
C SER A 89 24.14 -1.20 -42.17
N MET A 90 24.96 -1.77 -41.29
CA MET A 90 25.78 -1.02 -40.35
C MET A 90 27.21 -1.52 -40.31
N MET A 91 28.15 -0.66 -39.93
CA MET A 91 29.55 -1.01 -39.70
C MET A 91 29.98 -0.50 -38.33
N LEU A 92 30.64 -1.36 -37.55
CA LEU A 92 31.14 -1.00 -36.22
C LEU A 92 32.60 -0.61 -36.36
N ILE A 93 33.00 0.51 -35.75
CA ILE A 93 34.36 1.03 -35.86
C ILE A 93 34.77 1.65 -34.51
N HIS A 94 35.92 1.26 -33.99
CA HIS A 94 36.49 1.87 -32.78
C HIS A 94 38.00 2.10 -32.89
N ASN A 95 38.57 2.87 -31.96
CA ASN A 95 40.01 3.14 -31.89
C ASN A 95 40.60 2.58 -30.60
N HIS A 96 41.67 1.80 -30.71
CA HIS A 96 42.50 1.44 -29.56
C HIS A 96 43.57 2.53 -29.35
N PRO A 97 43.49 3.38 -28.30
CA PRO A 97 44.44 4.47 -28.12
C PRO A 97 45.87 3.98 -27.87
N SER A 98 46.01 2.75 -27.36
CA SER A 98 47.26 2.01 -27.18
C SER A 98 48.01 1.72 -28.49
N GLY A 99 47.31 1.69 -29.63
CA GLY A 99 47.85 1.28 -30.93
C GLY A 99 48.04 -0.24 -31.10
N ASN A 100 47.62 -1.06 -30.13
CA ASN A 100 47.50 -2.51 -30.33
C ASN A 100 46.26 -2.81 -31.18
N LEU A 101 46.39 -3.63 -32.23
CA LEU A 101 45.30 -3.96 -33.16
C LEU A 101 44.68 -5.34 -32.95
N THR A 102 45.16 -6.12 -31.97
CA THR A 102 44.49 -7.37 -31.57
C THR A 102 43.14 -7.04 -30.91
N PRO A 103 42.02 -7.65 -31.33
CA PRO A 103 40.74 -7.47 -30.65
C PRO A 103 40.77 -7.98 -29.21
N SER A 104 40.03 -7.32 -28.33
CA SER A 104 39.72 -7.81 -26.99
C SER A 104 38.64 -8.90 -27.03
N THR A 105 38.46 -9.62 -25.91
CA THR A 105 37.34 -10.55 -25.75
C THR A 105 35.98 -9.84 -25.83
N SER A 106 35.91 -8.57 -25.40
CA SER A 106 34.70 -7.73 -25.51
C SER A 106 34.37 -7.43 -26.98
N ASP A 107 35.37 -7.17 -27.81
CA ASP A 107 35.17 -6.88 -29.25
C ASP A 107 34.64 -8.10 -29.99
N ILE A 108 35.21 -9.28 -29.72
CA ILE A 108 34.80 -10.54 -30.32
C ILE A 108 33.33 -10.85 -29.93
N GLN A 109 32.99 -10.75 -28.64
CA GLN A 109 31.63 -10.98 -28.15
C GLN A 109 30.63 -9.95 -28.71
N THR A 110 31.03 -8.68 -28.80
CA THR A 110 30.21 -7.61 -29.41
C THR A 110 29.99 -7.87 -30.90
N THR A 111 31.01 -8.29 -31.64
CA THR A 111 30.92 -8.63 -33.08
C THR A 111 29.89 -9.73 -33.32
N ALA A 112 30.04 -10.86 -32.62
CA ALA A 112 29.13 -12.00 -32.74
C ALA A 112 27.67 -11.61 -32.43
N ARG A 113 27.46 -10.93 -31.31
CA ARG A 113 26.12 -10.49 -30.88
C ARG A 113 25.48 -9.50 -31.83
N MET A 114 26.25 -8.55 -32.38
CA MET A 114 25.71 -7.55 -33.33
C MET A 114 25.38 -8.17 -34.68
N GLN A 115 26.10 -9.21 -35.08
CA GLN A 115 25.80 -9.92 -36.32
C GLN A 115 24.51 -10.74 -36.23
N GLU A 116 24.32 -11.53 -35.16
CA GLU A 116 23.10 -12.32 -34.96
C GLU A 116 21.84 -11.43 -34.89
N LEU A 117 21.90 -10.34 -34.12
CA LEU A 117 20.81 -9.37 -34.03
C LEU A 117 20.60 -8.62 -35.36
N GLY A 118 21.67 -8.38 -36.13
CA GLY A 118 21.61 -7.73 -37.43
C GLY A 118 20.86 -8.56 -38.48
N GLU A 119 21.07 -9.87 -38.50
CA GLU A 119 20.24 -10.78 -39.33
C GLU A 119 18.78 -10.80 -38.87
N LEU A 120 18.54 -10.87 -37.56
CA LEU A 120 17.18 -10.99 -37.00
C LEU A 120 16.33 -9.74 -37.23
N ILE A 121 16.95 -8.55 -37.18
CA ILE A 121 16.29 -7.25 -37.40
C ILE A 121 16.28 -6.87 -38.90
N GLY A 122 17.14 -7.48 -39.72
CA GLY A 122 17.27 -7.17 -41.14
C GLY A 122 18.17 -5.97 -41.47
N ILE A 123 19.00 -5.54 -40.52
CA ILE A 123 20.05 -4.51 -40.70
C ILE A 123 21.39 -5.20 -40.48
N SER A 124 22.00 -5.67 -41.57
CA SER A 124 23.19 -6.52 -41.49
C SER A 124 24.44 -5.78 -41.00
N LEU A 125 25.27 -6.46 -40.21
CA LEU A 125 26.62 -6.00 -39.88
C LEU A 125 27.53 -6.25 -41.10
N VAL A 126 28.14 -5.20 -41.64
CA VAL A 126 29.02 -5.28 -42.82
C VAL A 126 30.44 -5.68 -42.43
N ASP A 127 30.97 -5.09 -41.37
CA ASP A 127 32.26 -5.42 -40.77
C ASP A 127 32.37 -4.82 -39.36
N HIS A 128 33.36 -5.26 -38.60
CA HIS A 128 33.85 -4.60 -37.40
C HIS A 128 35.33 -4.25 -37.59
N ILE A 129 35.67 -2.97 -37.46
CA ILE A 129 37.01 -2.45 -37.77
C ILE A 129 37.63 -1.76 -36.55
N ILE A 130 38.75 -2.30 -36.08
CA ILE A 130 39.55 -1.71 -35.00
C ILE A 130 40.63 -0.83 -35.64
N THR A 131 40.72 0.41 -35.22
CA THR A 131 41.62 1.42 -35.78
C THR A 131 42.77 1.72 -34.82
N GLY A 132 43.96 1.94 -35.39
CA GLY A 132 45.19 2.20 -34.67
C GLY A 132 45.92 3.43 -35.21
N ARG A 133 46.92 3.90 -34.46
CA ARG A 133 47.71 5.06 -34.84
C ARG A 133 48.39 4.85 -36.21
N ASN A 134 48.49 5.94 -36.98
CA ASN A 134 49.04 5.98 -38.35
C ASN A 134 48.22 5.23 -39.42
N GLY A 135 46.91 5.02 -39.21
CA GLY A 135 46.01 4.45 -40.23
C GLY A 135 46.13 2.94 -40.42
N ASN A 136 46.81 2.23 -39.51
CA ASN A 136 46.78 0.77 -39.47
C ASN A 136 45.44 0.31 -38.87
N TYR A 137 44.90 -0.81 -39.36
CA TYR A 137 43.61 -1.32 -38.92
C TYR A 137 43.59 -2.85 -38.78
N TYR A 138 42.60 -3.35 -38.06
CA TYR A 138 42.17 -4.75 -38.03
C TYR A 138 40.71 -4.82 -38.47
N SER A 139 40.37 -5.72 -39.39
CA SER A 139 39.01 -5.98 -39.85
C SER A 139 38.71 -7.44 -39.61
N PHE A 140 37.61 -7.76 -38.92
CA PHE A 140 37.19 -9.14 -38.70
C PHE A 140 36.91 -9.84 -40.05
N ARG A 141 36.36 -9.10 -41.02
CA ARG A 141 36.04 -9.61 -42.36
C ARG A 141 37.26 -9.89 -43.24
N ASP A 142 38.25 -8.98 -43.29
CA ASP A 142 39.50 -9.21 -44.05
C ASP A 142 40.32 -10.38 -43.50
N LYS A 143 40.19 -10.69 -42.19
CA LYS A 143 40.86 -11.83 -41.55
C LYS A 143 40.16 -13.17 -41.76
N GLY A 144 38.89 -13.17 -42.16
CA GLY A 144 38.05 -14.36 -42.16
C GLY A 144 37.66 -14.83 -40.76
N GLU A 145 37.75 -13.94 -39.77
CA GLU A 145 37.36 -14.14 -38.36
C GLU A 145 35.95 -13.58 -38.08
N PHE A 146 35.27 -13.06 -39.11
CA PHE A 146 33.88 -12.64 -39.05
C PHE A 146 32.94 -13.87 -38.89
N PRO A 147 32.01 -13.87 -37.94
CA PRO A 147 31.11 -15.01 -37.69
C PRO A 147 30.25 -15.45 -38.90
N ASP A 148 29.72 -16.68 -38.85
CA ASP A 148 28.76 -17.25 -39.81
C ASP A 148 27.39 -17.38 -39.14
N SER A 149 26.63 -16.29 -39.15
CA SER A 149 25.25 -16.23 -38.66
C SER A 149 24.30 -16.96 -39.62
N ARG A 150 23.36 -17.74 -39.05
CA ARG A 150 22.35 -18.47 -39.81
C ARG A 150 21.05 -18.56 -39.02
N VAL A 151 20.32 -17.45 -38.89
CA VAL A 151 19.00 -17.45 -38.24
C VAL A 151 18.07 -18.46 -38.93
N ARG A 152 17.72 -19.53 -38.21
CA ARG A 152 16.78 -20.57 -38.67
C ARG A 152 15.40 -20.32 -38.10
N PHE A 153 14.51 -19.77 -38.91
CA PHE A 153 13.11 -19.62 -38.55
C PHE A 153 12.41 -20.98 -38.44
N SER A 154 11.72 -21.21 -37.32
CA SER A 154 10.84 -22.37 -37.16
C SER A 154 9.66 -22.30 -38.13
N THR A 155 9.23 -23.47 -38.62
CA THR A 155 8.04 -23.64 -39.47
C THR A 155 6.94 -24.47 -38.79
N ARG A 156 7.09 -24.81 -37.50
CA ARG A 156 6.14 -25.61 -36.71
C ARG A 156 5.99 -25.01 -35.32
N VAL A 157 4.76 -24.91 -34.82
CA VAL A 157 4.47 -24.36 -33.48
C VAL A 157 5.16 -25.16 -32.37
N GLU A 158 5.34 -26.47 -32.57
CA GLU A 158 6.08 -27.39 -31.69
C GLU A 158 7.56 -26.98 -31.49
N ASP A 159 8.15 -26.34 -32.51
CA ASP A 159 9.56 -25.93 -32.55
C ASP A 159 9.72 -24.43 -32.19
N ILE A 160 8.70 -23.79 -31.58
CA ILE A 160 8.74 -22.39 -31.11
C ILE A 160 8.94 -22.37 -29.58
N ASP A 161 10.19 -22.17 -29.16
CA ASP A 161 10.57 -22.00 -27.76
C ASP A 161 10.28 -20.56 -27.28
N LEU A 162 9.21 -20.39 -26.51
CA LEU A 162 8.84 -19.12 -25.86
C LEU A 162 9.50 -18.93 -24.48
N THR A 163 10.26 -19.91 -23.98
CA THR A 163 10.88 -19.86 -22.64
C THR A 163 12.25 -19.19 -22.64
N LYS A 164 12.90 -19.09 -23.80
CA LYS A 164 14.07 -18.23 -24.01
C LYS A 164 13.68 -16.76 -24.01
N GLY A 165 13.77 -16.12 -22.85
CA GLY A 165 13.78 -14.67 -22.75
C GLY A 165 14.98 -14.08 -23.51
N MET A 166 14.79 -13.69 -24.77
CA MET A 166 15.77 -12.96 -25.59
C MET A 166 15.90 -11.50 -25.12
N VAL A 167 16.28 -11.30 -23.86
CA VAL A 167 16.51 -9.98 -23.27
C VAL A 167 17.86 -9.45 -23.77
N THR A 168 17.84 -8.26 -24.38
CA THR A 168 18.99 -7.72 -25.14
C THR A 168 20.14 -7.20 -24.28
N GLU A 169 20.09 -7.31 -22.95
CA GLU A 169 20.95 -6.54 -22.03
C GLU A 169 21.88 -7.37 -21.13
N ALA A 170 21.83 -8.71 -21.19
CA ALA A 170 22.79 -9.52 -20.44
C ALA A 170 24.21 -9.39 -21.02
N THR A 171 25.18 -8.85 -20.27
CA THR A 171 26.62 -8.90 -20.58
C THR A 171 27.24 -10.21 -20.05
N ALA A 172 26.72 -11.34 -20.54
CA ALA A 172 27.23 -12.67 -20.20
C ALA A 172 28.44 -13.03 -21.08
N PRO A 173 29.57 -13.50 -20.51
CA PRO A 173 30.69 -14.03 -21.29
C PRO A 173 30.28 -15.30 -22.05
N TYR A 174 30.80 -15.46 -23.27
CA TYR A 174 30.62 -16.67 -24.08
C TYR A 174 31.80 -17.63 -23.85
N GLU A 175 31.53 -18.93 -23.67
CA GLU A 175 32.58 -19.95 -23.49
C GLU A 175 33.27 -20.33 -24.82
N GLU A 176 34.59 -20.57 -24.80
CA GLU A 176 35.35 -20.97 -25.99
C GLU A 176 35.06 -22.42 -26.41
N VAL A 177 34.50 -22.61 -27.62
CA VAL A 177 34.30 -23.93 -28.22
C VAL A 177 35.52 -24.31 -29.07
N THR A 178 36.35 -25.22 -28.56
CA THR A 178 37.51 -25.75 -29.31
C THR A 178 37.11 -26.92 -30.24
N ASP A 179 37.37 -26.79 -31.54
CA ASP A 179 37.00 -27.80 -32.56
C ASP A 179 37.90 -29.04 -32.52
N THR A 180 37.48 -30.08 -31.78
CA THR A 180 37.97 -31.46 -31.96
C THR A 180 36.88 -32.35 -32.54
N LYS A 181 36.95 -32.58 -33.85
CA LYS A 181 36.02 -33.40 -34.63
C LYS A 181 36.01 -34.88 -34.19
N GLU A 182 34.90 -35.34 -33.63
CA GLU A 182 34.47 -36.74 -33.77
C GLU A 182 32.94 -36.83 -33.89
N LYS A 183 32.43 -37.87 -34.58
CA LYS A 183 31.00 -37.99 -34.93
C LYS A 183 30.27 -38.91 -33.94
N GLY A 184 29.42 -38.32 -33.10
CA GLY A 184 28.47 -39.01 -32.23
C GLY A 184 27.28 -38.11 -31.92
N ASP A 185 26.14 -38.73 -31.57
CA ASP A 185 24.80 -38.12 -31.41
C ASP A 185 24.75 -36.70 -30.80
N VAL A 186 23.89 -35.86 -31.37
CA VAL A 186 23.55 -34.53 -30.83
C VAL A 186 22.99 -34.67 -29.42
N ARG A 187 23.56 -33.94 -28.47
CA ARG A 187 23.04 -33.80 -27.10
C ARG A 187 23.07 -32.33 -26.65
N ASP A 188 21.93 -31.94 -26.06
CA ASP A 188 21.80 -31.01 -24.96
C ASP A 188 22.47 -29.63 -25.08
N ILE A 189 21.72 -28.67 -25.63
CA ILE A 189 21.84 -27.26 -25.28
C ILE A 189 21.29 -27.12 -23.84
N PRO A 190 21.93 -26.37 -22.92
CA PRO A 190 21.49 -26.33 -21.52
C PRO A 190 20.09 -25.73 -21.35
N THR A 191 19.15 -26.59 -20.98
CA THR A 191 17.85 -26.21 -20.40
C THR A 191 18.07 -25.41 -19.11
N VAL A 192 17.16 -24.49 -18.78
CA VAL A 192 17.06 -23.97 -17.41
C VAL A 192 16.90 -25.17 -16.46
N GLN A 193 17.83 -25.32 -15.51
CA GLN A 193 17.91 -26.53 -14.69
C GLN A 193 16.87 -26.53 -13.57
N THR A 194 15.62 -26.86 -13.92
CA THR A 194 14.56 -27.24 -12.97
C THR A 194 14.82 -28.57 -12.26
N ALA A 195 15.95 -29.23 -12.55
CA ALA A 195 16.41 -30.45 -11.91
C ALA A 195 17.41 -30.13 -10.79
N THR A 196 17.08 -30.48 -9.55
CA THR A 196 17.95 -30.25 -8.39
C THR A 196 19.37 -30.79 -8.61
N ILE A 197 20.34 -29.91 -8.48
CA ILE A 197 21.77 -30.16 -8.66
C ILE A 197 22.27 -30.97 -7.44
N PRO A 198 23.10 -32.03 -7.63
CA PRO A 198 23.75 -32.69 -6.51
C PRO A 198 24.66 -31.73 -5.75
N LEU A 199 24.76 -31.89 -4.42
CA LEU A 199 25.71 -31.11 -3.61
C LEU A 199 27.15 -31.31 -4.16
N PRO A 200 27.99 -30.25 -4.28
CA PRO A 200 29.29 -30.36 -4.93
C PRO A 200 30.26 -31.38 -4.33
N VAL A 201 30.15 -31.66 -3.02
CA VAL A 201 30.88 -32.75 -2.35
C VAL A 201 29.95 -33.95 -2.17
N GLN A 202 30.42 -35.16 -2.52
CA GLN A 202 29.65 -36.41 -2.39
C GLN A 202 29.54 -36.90 -0.94
N GLY A 203 28.79 -36.18 -0.09
CA GLY A 203 28.53 -36.55 1.29
C GLY A 203 27.19 -36.05 1.83
N LYS A 204 26.68 -36.70 2.89
CA LYS A 204 25.55 -36.24 3.73
C LYS A 204 25.91 -36.21 5.22
N ASP A 205 27.16 -36.50 5.54
CA ASP A 205 27.84 -36.18 6.79
C ASP A 205 28.06 -34.67 6.93
N MET A 206 28.33 -34.22 8.15
CA MET A 206 28.48 -32.79 8.45
C MET A 206 29.76 -32.18 7.86
N ASP A 207 30.84 -32.96 7.75
CA ASP A 207 32.14 -32.43 7.30
C ASP A 207 32.11 -32.10 5.80
N SER A 208 31.54 -32.99 4.97
CA SER A 208 31.29 -32.75 3.54
C SER A 208 30.34 -31.58 3.28
N ILE A 209 29.36 -31.37 4.18
CA ILE A 209 28.43 -30.23 4.10
C ILE A 209 29.13 -28.92 4.45
N MET A 210 30.01 -28.90 5.47
CA MET A 210 30.79 -27.72 5.83
C MET A 210 31.79 -27.36 4.72
N GLN A 211 32.46 -28.35 4.12
CA GLN A 211 33.34 -28.12 2.96
C GLN A 211 32.55 -27.56 1.76
N SER A 212 31.36 -28.10 1.47
CA SER A 212 30.47 -27.55 0.43
C SER A 212 30.10 -26.09 0.70
N LEU A 213 29.78 -25.75 1.97
CA LEU A 213 29.47 -24.39 2.41
C LEU A 213 30.66 -23.43 2.38
N GLU A 214 31.90 -23.92 2.36
CA GLU A 214 33.09 -23.08 2.22
C GLU A 214 33.33 -22.78 0.73
N SER A 215 33.40 -23.82 -0.12
CA SER A 215 33.54 -23.63 -1.58
C SER A 215 32.38 -22.83 -2.18
N GLY A 216 31.15 -23.04 -1.72
CA GLY A 216 29.98 -22.29 -2.20
C GLY A 216 30.01 -20.81 -1.87
N VAL A 217 30.69 -20.38 -0.80
CA VAL A 217 30.83 -18.95 -0.46
C VAL A 217 32.04 -18.31 -1.14
N GLU A 218 33.10 -19.08 -1.45
CA GLU A 218 34.16 -18.59 -2.35
C GLU A 218 33.62 -18.32 -3.76
N GLU A 219 32.76 -19.19 -4.28
CA GLU A 219 32.14 -19.06 -5.61
C GLU A 219 31.01 -18.01 -5.65
N LEU A 220 30.34 -17.76 -4.51
CA LEU A 220 29.25 -16.79 -4.34
C LEU A 220 29.65 -15.37 -4.77
N PHE A 221 30.84 -14.90 -4.39
CA PHE A 221 31.23 -13.49 -4.55
C PHE A 221 31.71 -13.13 -5.97
N THR A 222 31.17 -13.82 -6.97
CA THR A 222 31.12 -13.38 -8.36
C THR A 222 29.81 -12.61 -8.58
N SER A 223 29.85 -11.50 -9.33
CA SER A 223 28.74 -10.52 -9.41
C SER A 223 27.37 -11.14 -9.69
N ASN A 224 27.31 -12.07 -10.64
CA ASN A 224 26.05 -12.64 -11.13
C ASN A 224 25.46 -13.63 -10.11
N ARG A 225 26.30 -14.52 -9.55
CA ARG A 225 25.88 -15.50 -8.53
C ARG A 225 25.48 -14.81 -7.23
N TYR A 226 26.10 -13.68 -6.91
CA TYR A 226 25.71 -12.89 -5.75
C TYR A 226 24.26 -12.41 -5.86
N GLN A 227 23.85 -11.88 -7.01
CA GLN A 227 22.46 -11.47 -7.27
C GLN A 227 21.46 -12.66 -7.24
N GLU A 228 21.82 -13.80 -7.82
CA GLU A 228 20.99 -15.02 -7.76
C GLU A 228 20.82 -15.53 -6.32
N PHE A 229 21.87 -15.46 -5.51
CA PHE A 229 21.84 -15.80 -4.09
C PHE A 229 21.00 -14.82 -3.28
N LEU A 230 21.07 -13.51 -3.54
CA LEU A 230 20.21 -12.52 -2.87
C LEU A 230 18.72 -12.74 -3.24
N LYS A 231 18.39 -13.10 -4.49
CA LYS A 231 17.03 -13.53 -4.87
C LYS A 231 16.57 -14.77 -4.10
N THR A 232 17.49 -15.70 -3.83
CA THR A 232 17.21 -16.88 -2.99
C THR A 232 17.07 -16.49 -1.51
N MET A 233 17.85 -15.51 -1.04
CA MET A 233 17.80 -14.99 0.32
C MET A 233 16.49 -14.25 0.62
N ALA A 234 15.95 -13.48 -0.32
CA ALA A 234 14.64 -12.84 -0.17
C ALA A 234 13.52 -13.88 0.09
N LYS A 235 13.48 -14.96 -0.70
CA LYS A 235 12.49 -16.05 -0.57
C LYS A 235 12.68 -16.91 0.69
N PHE A 236 13.92 -17.13 1.11
CA PHE A 236 14.30 -18.02 2.21
C PHE A 236 14.99 -17.26 3.34
N HIS A 237 14.48 -16.05 3.63
CA HIS A 237 14.96 -15.15 4.69
C HIS A 237 14.85 -15.81 6.07
N ASN A 238 13.74 -16.53 6.31
CA ASN A 238 13.43 -17.31 7.51
C ASN A 238 14.27 -18.60 7.68
N TYR A 239 15.12 -18.98 6.72
CA TYR A 239 16.12 -20.03 6.91
C TYR A 239 17.43 -19.46 7.48
N SER A 240 18.30 -20.30 8.04
CA SER A 240 19.66 -19.86 8.41
C SER A 240 20.52 -19.65 7.16
N PHE A 241 21.49 -18.73 7.20
CA PHE A 241 22.40 -18.45 6.07
C PHE A 241 22.96 -19.73 5.41
N ASN A 242 23.41 -20.71 6.21
CA ASN A 242 23.89 -22.00 5.71
C ASN A 242 22.81 -22.79 4.96
N ASN A 243 21.56 -22.77 5.41
CA ASN A 243 20.46 -23.45 4.72
C ASN A 243 20.02 -22.68 3.47
N THR A 244 19.96 -21.35 3.50
CA THR A 244 19.72 -20.49 2.32
C THR A 244 20.78 -20.75 1.24
N MET A 245 22.06 -20.84 1.62
CA MET A 245 23.17 -21.18 0.72
C MET A 245 23.03 -22.62 0.18
N LEU A 246 22.76 -23.62 1.04
CA LEU A 246 22.54 -24.99 0.59
C LEU A 246 21.36 -25.11 -0.40
N ILE A 247 20.27 -24.36 -0.19
CA ILE A 247 19.15 -24.29 -1.13
C ILE A 247 19.62 -23.68 -2.45
N ALA A 248 20.27 -22.50 -2.44
CA ALA A 248 20.78 -21.85 -3.64
C ALA A 248 21.72 -22.75 -4.47
N MET A 249 22.68 -23.42 -3.81
CA MET A 249 23.64 -24.31 -4.48
C MET A 249 23.02 -25.56 -5.13
N GLN A 250 21.86 -26.02 -4.63
CA GLN A 250 21.19 -27.23 -5.12
C GLN A 250 20.00 -26.90 -6.04
N ARG A 251 19.35 -25.75 -5.87
CA ARG A 251 18.12 -25.36 -6.57
C ARG A 251 17.90 -23.82 -6.52
N PRO A 252 18.58 -23.01 -7.36
CA PRO A 252 18.41 -21.56 -7.39
C PRO A 252 16.98 -21.09 -7.73
N ASP A 253 16.23 -21.91 -8.48
CA ASP A 253 14.85 -21.65 -8.88
C ASP A 253 13.83 -21.83 -7.75
N ALA A 254 14.21 -22.46 -6.63
CA ALA A 254 13.31 -22.82 -5.54
C ALA A 254 12.46 -21.63 -5.04
N THR A 255 11.24 -21.93 -4.61
CA THR A 255 10.23 -20.95 -4.16
C THR A 255 9.67 -21.28 -2.78
N LEU A 256 9.47 -22.57 -2.47
CA LEU A 256 8.97 -23.02 -1.17
C LEU A 256 9.44 -24.44 -0.91
N VAL A 257 10.31 -24.64 0.08
CA VAL A 257 10.85 -25.96 0.45
C VAL A 257 10.32 -26.44 1.79
N THR A 258 9.91 -27.71 1.88
CA THR A 258 9.60 -28.36 3.16
C THR A 258 9.80 -29.87 3.14
N SER A 259 9.60 -30.53 4.29
CA SER A 259 9.81 -31.98 4.43
C SER A 259 8.77 -32.78 3.64
N TYR A 260 9.15 -33.97 3.16
CA TYR A 260 8.24 -34.91 2.48
C TYR A 260 6.95 -35.18 3.29
N LYS A 261 7.06 -35.26 4.63
CA LYS A 261 5.89 -35.46 5.51
C LYS A 261 5.00 -34.22 5.60
N ASN A 262 5.61 -33.03 5.56
CA ASN A 262 4.89 -31.76 5.66
C ASN A 262 4.06 -31.55 4.39
N TRP A 263 4.62 -31.86 3.22
CA TRP A 263 3.87 -31.90 1.97
C TRP A 263 2.66 -32.85 2.06
N GLN A 264 2.84 -34.06 2.59
CA GLN A 264 1.73 -35.02 2.74
C GLN A 264 0.63 -34.52 3.70
N SER A 265 0.96 -33.78 4.76
CA SER A 265 -0.05 -33.12 5.61
C SER A 265 -0.74 -31.92 4.93
N MET A 266 -0.10 -31.31 3.92
CA MET A 266 -0.66 -30.25 3.06
C MET A 266 -1.39 -30.82 1.82
N GLY A 267 -1.72 -32.12 1.81
CA GLY A 267 -2.39 -32.77 0.67
C GLY A 267 -1.53 -32.96 -0.58
N ARG A 268 -0.23 -32.62 -0.54
CA ARG A 268 0.69 -32.69 -1.68
C ARG A 268 1.63 -33.89 -1.58
N GLN A 269 1.98 -34.45 -2.73
CA GLN A 269 2.81 -35.64 -2.85
C GLN A 269 4.03 -35.35 -3.73
N VAL A 270 5.24 -35.60 -3.21
CA VAL A 270 6.49 -35.46 -3.97
C VAL A 270 6.48 -36.42 -5.18
N MET A 271 6.87 -35.92 -6.35
CA MET A 271 6.80 -36.64 -7.61
C MET A 271 7.88 -37.74 -7.73
N LYS A 272 7.57 -38.80 -8.47
CA LYS A 272 8.41 -39.99 -8.55
C LYS A 272 9.65 -39.76 -9.43
N GLY A 273 10.81 -39.69 -8.79
CA GLY A 273 12.11 -39.48 -9.45
C GLY A 273 12.83 -38.22 -8.97
N GLU A 274 12.13 -37.37 -8.22
CA GLU A 274 12.66 -36.09 -7.74
C GLU A 274 13.84 -36.23 -6.77
N LYS A 275 14.82 -35.34 -6.96
CA LYS A 275 16.00 -35.22 -6.11
C LYS A 275 15.74 -34.19 -5.01
N GLY A 276 15.65 -34.64 -3.77
CA GLY A 276 15.46 -33.75 -2.63
C GLY A 276 16.71 -32.95 -2.26
N ILE A 277 16.49 -31.69 -1.89
CA ILE A 277 17.49 -30.72 -1.44
C ILE A 277 17.96 -31.10 -0.03
N THR A 278 19.27 -31.02 0.23
CA THR A 278 19.86 -31.32 1.54
C THR A 278 20.02 -30.04 2.36
N ILE A 279 19.47 -29.99 3.58
CA ILE A 279 19.62 -28.87 4.52
C ILE A 279 20.02 -29.37 5.91
N ILE A 280 20.50 -28.48 6.77
CA ILE A 280 20.87 -28.77 8.16
C ILE A 280 19.67 -28.49 9.08
N ALA A 281 19.27 -29.47 9.90
CA ALA A 281 18.19 -29.31 10.87
C ALA A 281 18.60 -29.73 12.29
N PRO A 282 18.06 -29.08 13.34
CA PRO A 282 18.30 -29.48 14.71
C PRO A 282 17.72 -30.88 14.98
N ALA A 283 18.51 -31.69 15.66
CA ALA A 283 18.15 -33.02 16.14
C ALA A 283 18.79 -33.25 17.53
N PRO A 284 18.43 -32.43 18.53
CA PRO A 284 19.01 -32.51 19.87
C PRO A 284 18.74 -33.89 20.48
N TYR A 285 19.74 -34.42 21.19
CA TYR A 285 19.63 -35.71 21.86
C TYR A 285 19.87 -35.55 23.36
N LYS A 286 19.21 -36.40 24.16
CA LYS A 286 19.39 -36.40 25.60
C LYS A 286 20.64 -37.19 25.99
N LYS A 287 21.42 -36.66 26.94
CA LYS A 287 22.61 -37.32 27.48
C LYS A 287 22.71 -37.07 28.98
N MET A 288 22.81 -38.16 29.76
CA MET A 288 23.16 -38.05 31.18
C MET A 288 24.57 -37.49 31.32
N LYS A 289 24.73 -36.46 32.14
CA LYS A 289 26.02 -35.86 32.47
C LYS A 289 26.10 -35.63 33.97
N GLU A 290 27.20 -36.03 34.57
CA GLU A 290 27.50 -35.66 35.96
C GLU A 290 27.79 -34.16 36.03
N LYS A 291 27.02 -33.47 36.88
CA LYS A 291 27.15 -32.06 37.20
C LYS A 291 27.37 -31.94 38.70
N GLU A 292 28.28 -31.06 39.11
CA GLU A 292 28.44 -30.73 40.52
C GLU A 292 27.20 -30.02 41.04
N VAL A 293 26.68 -30.47 42.19
CA VAL A 293 25.56 -29.82 42.87
C VAL A 293 26.10 -28.57 43.53
N LEU A 294 25.55 -27.40 43.20
CA LEU A 294 26.03 -26.09 43.67
C LEU A 294 25.16 -25.56 44.83
N ASP A 295 25.75 -24.75 45.69
CA ASP A 295 25.03 -23.95 46.69
C ASP A 295 24.38 -22.70 46.07
N GLU A 296 23.64 -21.95 46.87
CA GLU A 296 22.99 -20.68 46.47
C GLU A 296 23.98 -19.60 45.96
N ASN A 297 25.29 -19.80 46.19
CA ASN A 297 26.38 -18.92 45.76
C ASN A 297 27.19 -19.53 44.60
N GLN A 298 26.63 -20.53 43.90
CA GLN A 298 27.22 -21.26 42.78
C GLN A 298 28.51 -22.05 43.08
N ARG A 299 28.77 -22.41 44.35
CA ARG A 299 29.95 -23.18 44.77
C ARG A 299 29.62 -24.67 44.94
N PRO A 300 30.51 -25.61 44.58
CA PRO A 300 30.23 -27.04 44.72
C PRO A 300 29.97 -27.46 46.18
N ILE A 301 28.83 -28.10 46.41
CA ILE A 301 28.50 -28.71 47.70
C ILE A 301 29.38 -29.94 47.87
N MET A 302 30.27 -29.92 48.87
CA MET A 302 31.20 -31.02 49.12
C MET A 302 30.50 -32.19 49.83
N GLY A 303 30.77 -33.41 49.36
CA GLY A 303 30.36 -34.66 50.01
C GLY A 303 31.18 -34.99 51.25
N THR A 304 30.76 -36.02 51.98
CA THR A 304 31.41 -36.48 53.22
C THR A 304 32.80 -37.09 53.02
N ASP A 305 33.22 -37.33 51.78
CA ASP A 305 34.58 -37.76 51.40
C ASP A 305 35.51 -36.58 51.02
N GLY A 306 35.02 -35.34 51.06
CA GLY A 306 35.78 -34.14 50.72
C GLY A 306 35.87 -33.83 49.22
N LYS A 307 35.06 -34.47 48.36
CA LYS A 307 34.94 -34.14 46.93
C LYS A 307 33.64 -33.39 46.61
N PRO A 308 33.54 -32.68 45.48
CA PRO A 308 32.26 -32.17 44.98
C PRO A 308 31.20 -33.28 44.88
N LYS A 309 30.03 -33.05 45.44
CA LYS A 309 28.87 -33.94 45.26
C LYS A 309 28.37 -33.78 43.83
N THR A 310 28.51 -34.81 43.01
CA THR A 310 27.93 -34.85 41.67
C THR A 310 26.53 -35.45 41.66
N GLU A 311 25.71 -35.02 40.71
CA GLU A 311 24.40 -35.57 40.37
C GLU A 311 24.34 -35.85 38.87
N GLN A 312 23.68 -36.94 38.47
CA GLN A 312 23.49 -37.29 37.07
C GLN A 312 22.27 -36.55 36.53
N VAL A 313 22.52 -35.44 35.83
CA VAL A 313 21.49 -34.59 35.24
C VAL A 313 21.28 -35.01 33.78
N GLU A 314 20.02 -35.13 33.36
CA GLU A 314 19.67 -35.32 31.95
C GLU A 314 19.86 -34.00 31.19
N VAL A 315 20.94 -33.89 30.41
CA VAL A 315 21.25 -32.69 29.62
C VAL A 315 20.81 -32.92 28.18
N ILE A 316 20.02 -31.99 27.64
CA ILE A 316 19.74 -31.93 26.20
C ILE A 316 20.99 -31.36 25.52
N VAL A 317 21.61 -32.15 24.64
CA VAL A 317 22.79 -31.75 23.87
C VAL A 317 22.32 -31.20 22.52
N PRO A 318 22.59 -29.92 22.19
CA PRO A 318 22.37 -29.40 20.85
C PRO A 318 23.16 -30.22 19.83
N HIS A 319 22.46 -30.68 18.79
CA HIS A 319 23.03 -31.49 17.73
C HIS A 319 22.26 -31.22 16.45
N PHE A 320 22.95 -31.29 15.32
CA PHE A 320 22.42 -31.00 14.01
C PHE A 320 22.71 -32.18 13.08
N LYS A 321 21.79 -32.42 12.14
CA LYS A 321 21.93 -33.47 11.12
C LYS A 321 21.51 -32.94 9.75
N ALA A 322 22.06 -33.55 8.71
CA ALA A 322 21.50 -33.43 7.36
C ALA A 322 20.07 -34.01 7.33
N VAL A 323 19.14 -33.27 6.75
CA VAL A 323 17.80 -33.74 6.37
C VAL A 323 17.56 -33.44 4.89
N THR A 324 16.49 -34.00 4.33
CA THR A 324 16.14 -33.81 2.93
C THR A 324 14.73 -33.23 2.82
N VAL A 325 14.64 -32.10 2.12
CA VAL A 325 13.42 -31.35 1.82
C VAL A 325 13.20 -31.34 0.30
N PHE A 326 12.03 -30.91 -0.13
CA PHE A 326 11.64 -30.82 -1.54
C PHE A 326 10.96 -29.47 -1.78
N ASP A 327 11.22 -28.86 -2.94
CA ASP A 327 10.52 -27.65 -3.38
C ASP A 327 9.09 -27.97 -3.86
N ILE A 328 8.19 -26.98 -3.82
CA ILE A 328 6.80 -27.13 -4.27
C ILE A 328 6.70 -27.60 -5.73
N ALA A 329 7.59 -27.16 -6.63
CA ALA A 329 7.63 -27.61 -8.02
C ALA A 329 7.98 -29.11 -8.17
N GLN A 330 8.52 -29.74 -7.11
CA GLN A 330 8.79 -31.18 -7.05
C GLN A 330 7.58 -31.99 -6.54
N THR A 331 6.40 -31.37 -6.39
CA THR A 331 5.21 -31.98 -5.78
C THR A 331 3.96 -31.83 -6.66
N SER A 332 3.09 -32.83 -6.61
CA SER A 332 1.75 -32.82 -7.21
C SER A 332 0.67 -32.78 -6.12
N GLY A 333 -0.38 -31.98 -6.34
CA GLY A 333 -1.52 -31.81 -5.43
C GLY A 333 -2.20 -30.47 -5.69
N GLU A 334 -3.25 -30.16 -4.92
CA GLU A 334 -4.00 -28.89 -5.06
C GLU A 334 -3.08 -27.67 -4.89
N PRO A 335 -3.30 -26.58 -5.65
CA PRO A 335 -2.57 -25.33 -5.47
C PRO A 335 -2.65 -24.86 -4.02
N ILE A 336 -1.51 -24.50 -3.43
CA ILE A 336 -1.52 -23.81 -2.14
C ILE A 336 -1.79 -22.35 -2.47
N GLN A 337 -2.95 -21.84 -2.06
CA GLN A 337 -3.18 -20.41 -1.93
C GLN A 337 -2.19 -19.88 -0.88
N THR A 338 -1.10 -19.28 -1.35
CA THR A 338 -0.47 -18.19 -0.62
C THR A 338 -1.34 -16.97 -0.85
N LEU A 339 -2.08 -16.52 0.17
CA LEU A 339 -2.98 -15.35 0.05
C LEU A 339 -2.21 -14.03 -0.04
N ALA A 340 -1.08 -13.93 0.67
CA ALA A 340 -0.28 -12.71 0.74
C ALA A 340 0.27 -12.19 -0.61
N PRO A 341 0.84 -12.99 -1.53
CA PRO A 341 1.55 -12.45 -2.68
C PRO A 341 0.72 -11.64 -3.67
N GLU A 342 -0.54 -11.96 -3.93
CA GLU A 342 -1.34 -11.20 -4.92
C GLU A 342 -1.75 -9.83 -4.36
N LEU A 343 -2.22 -9.77 -3.11
CA LEU A 343 -2.54 -8.52 -2.41
C LEU A 343 -1.29 -7.64 -2.22
N LEU A 344 -0.16 -8.21 -1.81
CA LEU A 344 1.08 -7.45 -1.66
C LEU A 344 1.67 -6.98 -3.00
N THR A 345 1.53 -7.78 -4.08
CA THR A 345 1.95 -7.36 -5.43
C THR A 345 1.04 -6.25 -5.98
N ALA A 346 -0.24 -6.22 -5.59
CA ALA A 346 -1.12 -5.09 -5.87
C ALA A 346 -0.74 -3.85 -5.02
N ALA A 347 -0.40 -4.02 -3.75
CA ALA A 347 0.05 -2.94 -2.86
C ALA A 347 1.31 -2.24 -3.38
N VAL A 348 2.20 -2.96 -4.04
CA VAL A 348 3.43 -2.44 -4.69
C VAL A 348 3.12 -1.54 -5.91
N GLN A 349 1.90 -1.63 -6.48
CA GLN A 349 1.43 -0.71 -7.52
C GLN A 349 0.83 0.58 -6.94
N ASP A 350 0.56 0.61 -5.62
CA ASP A 350 0.16 1.82 -4.88
C ASP A 350 1.40 2.41 -4.19
N PHE A 351 2.07 3.32 -4.90
CA PHE A 351 3.28 4.00 -4.40
C PHE A 351 3.06 4.68 -3.05
N ASP A 352 1.91 5.32 -2.83
CA ASP A 352 1.61 6.05 -1.60
C ASP A 352 1.44 5.09 -0.40
N SER A 353 0.77 3.95 -0.60
CA SER A 353 0.64 2.91 0.43
C SER A 353 2.00 2.26 0.75
N PHE A 354 2.80 1.97 -0.27
CA PHE A 354 4.12 1.37 -0.07
C PHE A 354 5.13 2.33 0.57
N MET A 355 5.10 3.62 0.18
CA MET A 355 5.92 4.65 0.81
C MET A 355 5.50 4.91 2.27
N GLN A 356 4.20 4.85 2.59
CA GLN A 356 3.71 4.91 3.97
C GLN A 356 4.20 3.71 4.80
N ALA A 357 4.16 2.49 4.26
CA ALA A 357 4.71 1.31 4.94
C ALA A 357 6.22 1.48 5.25
N ILE A 358 7.02 2.00 4.31
CA ILE A 358 8.44 2.30 4.57
C ILE A 358 8.60 3.36 5.66
N GLN A 359 7.78 4.43 5.66
CA GLN A 359 7.81 5.45 6.71
C GLN A 359 7.46 4.87 8.11
N LYS A 360 6.52 3.92 8.19
CA LYS A 360 6.14 3.24 9.44
C LYS A 360 7.24 2.32 9.98
N ILE A 361 7.96 1.61 9.11
CA ILE A 361 9.01 0.66 9.53
C ILE A 361 10.40 1.30 9.68
N SER A 362 10.59 2.54 9.24
CA SER A 362 11.86 3.26 9.36
C SER A 362 12.16 3.63 10.82
N PRO A 363 13.39 3.43 11.32
CA PRO A 363 13.74 3.83 12.69
C PRO A 363 13.88 5.36 12.86
N VAL A 364 13.76 6.13 11.77
CA VAL A 364 13.98 7.58 11.69
C VAL A 364 13.02 8.22 10.68
N PRO A 365 12.60 9.49 10.88
CA PRO A 365 11.77 10.21 9.92
C PRO A 365 12.43 10.30 8.53
N ILE A 366 11.60 10.14 7.50
CA ILE A 366 11.99 10.31 6.09
C ILE A 366 11.46 11.66 5.61
N ARG A 367 12.31 12.48 4.99
CA ARG A 367 11.91 13.74 4.35
C ARG A 367 12.46 13.88 2.94
N PHE A 368 11.76 14.67 2.13
CA PHE A 368 12.16 14.96 0.76
C PHE A 368 12.83 16.34 0.67
N ASP A 369 14.01 16.43 0.04
CA ASP A 369 14.69 17.71 -0.16
C ASP A 369 15.50 17.84 -1.46
N GLU A 370 16.02 19.04 -1.74
CA GLU A 370 17.00 19.23 -2.80
C GLU A 370 18.38 18.73 -2.33
N ILE A 371 18.97 17.80 -3.09
CA ILE A 371 20.29 17.20 -2.77
C ILE A 371 21.27 17.54 -3.89
N ASP A 372 22.33 18.27 -3.55
CA ASP A 372 23.41 18.63 -4.47
C ASP A 372 24.20 17.39 -4.95
N GLY A 373 24.54 17.36 -6.25
CA GLY A 373 25.31 16.30 -6.87
C GLY A 373 24.51 15.03 -7.23
N ASN A 374 25.20 13.89 -7.25
CA ASN A 374 24.72 12.64 -7.86
C ASN A 374 24.03 11.68 -6.87
N ALA A 375 23.89 12.04 -5.59
CA ALA A 375 23.19 11.20 -4.62
C ALA A 375 21.67 11.30 -4.78
N ASN A 376 20.97 10.16 -4.65
CA ASN A 376 19.51 10.09 -4.63
C ASN A 376 18.95 10.25 -3.20
N GLY A 377 19.74 9.93 -2.17
CA GLY A 377 19.39 10.11 -0.76
C GLY A 377 20.63 10.07 0.14
N TYR A 378 20.41 10.20 1.44
CA TYR A 378 21.38 9.85 2.50
C TYR A 378 20.71 9.72 3.89
N TYR A 379 21.20 8.81 4.72
CA TYR A 379 20.92 8.76 6.17
C TYR A 379 21.82 9.73 6.96
N HIS A 380 21.22 10.74 7.61
CA HIS A 380 21.93 11.71 8.44
C HIS A 380 22.09 11.25 9.89
N ASN A 381 23.27 10.71 10.19
CA ASN A 381 23.62 10.13 11.50
C ASN A 381 23.56 11.09 12.71
N ALA A 382 23.60 12.40 12.49
CA ALA A 382 23.61 13.41 13.56
C ALA A 382 22.19 13.86 13.96
N ASP A 383 21.35 14.18 12.98
CA ASP A 383 19.98 14.64 13.20
C ASP A 383 18.95 13.48 13.24
N LYS A 384 19.40 12.25 12.98
CA LYS A 384 18.60 11.01 12.95
C LYS A 384 17.42 11.12 11.98
N GLU A 385 17.73 11.39 10.72
CA GLU A 385 16.74 11.51 9.62
C GLU A 385 17.26 10.88 8.33
N ILE A 386 16.35 10.49 7.44
CA ILE A 386 16.64 10.10 6.06
C ILE A 386 16.20 11.23 5.13
N VAL A 387 17.10 11.67 4.24
CA VAL A 387 16.81 12.70 3.24
C VAL A 387 16.80 12.06 1.85
N ILE A 388 15.70 12.21 1.11
CA ILE A 388 15.54 11.70 -0.26
C ILE A 388 15.40 12.88 -1.24
N LYS A 389 15.98 12.76 -2.42
CA LYS A 389 15.99 13.80 -3.45
C LYS A 389 14.59 14.02 -4.04
N LYS A 390 14.12 15.27 -4.03
CA LYS A 390 12.90 15.71 -4.73
C LYS A 390 13.01 15.44 -6.24
N GLY A 391 11.92 14.97 -6.84
CA GLY A 391 11.82 14.79 -8.30
C GLY A 391 12.44 13.50 -8.86
N LEU A 392 12.77 12.52 -8.02
CA LEU A 392 13.00 11.14 -8.46
C LEU A 392 11.69 10.51 -8.96
N SER A 393 11.79 9.43 -9.75
CA SER A 393 10.63 8.59 -10.06
C SER A 393 10.22 7.76 -8.83
N GLU A 394 8.97 7.28 -8.81
CA GLU A 394 8.42 6.43 -7.75
C GLU A 394 9.33 5.23 -7.45
N SER A 395 9.69 4.45 -8.46
CA SER A 395 10.57 3.28 -8.32
C SER A 395 11.96 3.65 -7.73
N GLN A 396 12.57 4.75 -8.18
CA GLN A 396 13.86 5.22 -7.64
C GLN A 396 13.72 5.76 -6.21
N THR A 397 12.57 6.37 -5.89
CA THR A 397 12.23 6.83 -4.54
C THR A 397 12.10 5.65 -3.58
N LEU A 398 11.38 4.58 -3.95
CA LEU A 398 11.26 3.37 -3.13
C LEU A 398 12.61 2.68 -2.93
N LYS A 399 13.41 2.46 -4.00
CA LYS A 399 14.77 1.89 -3.91
C LYS A 399 15.64 2.68 -2.92
N THR A 400 15.65 4.01 -3.06
CA THR A 400 16.41 4.92 -2.17
C THR A 400 15.90 4.86 -0.73
N ALA A 401 14.58 4.92 -0.52
CA ALA A 401 13.99 4.89 0.82
C ALA A 401 14.34 3.59 1.58
N ILE A 402 14.26 2.44 0.90
CA ILE A 402 14.64 1.14 1.47
C ILE A 402 16.14 1.09 1.78
N HIS A 403 16.99 1.58 0.87
CA HIS A 403 18.46 1.61 1.03
C HIS A 403 18.90 2.49 2.22
N GLU A 404 18.37 3.71 2.33
CA GLU A 404 18.67 4.58 3.47
C GLU A 404 18.06 4.06 4.79
N THR A 405 16.91 3.37 4.73
CA THR A 405 16.33 2.67 5.90
C THR A 405 17.24 1.51 6.35
N ALA A 406 17.86 0.78 5.41
CA ALA A 406 18.86 -0.23 5.73
C ALA A 406 20.12 0.40 6.36
N HIS A 407 20.58 1.56 5.87
CA HIS A 407 21.64 2.34 6.53
C HIS A 407 21.25 2.80 7.94
N ALA A 408 20.02 3.25 8.16
CA ALA A 408 19.58 3.67 9.49
C ALA A 408 19.44 2.48 10.47
N LYS A 409 18.98 1.30 10.02
CA LYS A 409 18.89 0.09 10.85
C LYS A 409 20.26 -0.56 11.13
N LEU A 410 21.20 -0.56 10.17
CA LEU A 410 22.48 -1.27 10.27
C LEU A 410 23.68 -0.40 10.69
N HIS A 411 23.68 0.86 10.26
CA HIS A 411 24.89 1.70 10.17
C HIS A 411 24.79 3.01 10.94
N ASP A 412 23.88 3.09 11.91
CA ASP A 412 23.89 4.15 12.91
C ASP A 412 25.17 4.10 13.76
N LYS A 413 25.86 5.24 13.81
CA LYS A 413 27.13 5.39 14.49
C LYS A 413 27.05 5.06 15.98
N GLU A 414 26.03 5.50 16.69
CA GLU A 414 25.93 5.34 18.15
C GLU A 414 25.59 3.89 18.51
N ILE A 415 24.75 3.24 17.70
CA ILE A 415 24.48 1.80 17.83
C ILE A 415 25.77 0.99 17.59
N MET A 416 26.50 1.27 16.50
CA MET A 416 27.79 0.61 16.21
C MET A 416 28.83 0.82 17.32
N GLU A 417 28.98 2.05 17.82
CA GLU A 417 29.89 2.36 18.93
C GLU A 417 29.47 1.64 20.24
N SER A 418 28.16 1.56 20.54
CA SER A 418 27.66 0.84 21.73
C SER A 418 27.90 -0.67 21.68
N LEU A 419 27.90 -1.26 20.48
CA LEU A 419 28.18 -2.68 20.24
C LEU A 419 29.69 -2.99 20.10
N GLY A 420 30.54 -1.96 20.04
CA GLY A 420 31.98 -2.12 19.78
C GLY A 420 32.30 -2.64 18.36
N VAL A 421 31.43 -2.34 17.39
CA VAL A 421 31.53 -2.83 16.01
C VAL A 421 32.02 -1.71 15.09
N GLU A 422 33.22 -1.86 14.53
CA GLU A 422 33.72 -0.99 13.46
C GLU A 422 33.57 -1.68 12.10
N LYS A 423 33.02 -0.95 11.12
CA LYS A 423 32.92 -1.38 9.71
C LYS A 423 33.46 -0.28 8.80
N ASP A 424 34.27 -0.68 7.83
CA ASP A 424 34.71 0.15 6.72
C ASP A 424 33.53 0.58 5.84
N ARG A 425 33.74 1.62 5.01
CA ARG A 425 32.69 2.13 4.13
C ARG A 425 32.15 1.05 3.19
N LEU A 426 33.01 0.26 2.54
CA LEU A 426 32.58 -0.66 1.50
C LEU A 426 31.65 -1.76 2.04
N THR A 427 31.90 -2.27 3.25
CA THR A 427 30.94 -3.19 3.90
C THR A 427 29.59 -2.54 4.17
N LYS A 428 29.55 -1.24 4.52
CA LYS A 428 28.28 -0.55 4.77
C LYS A 428 27.45 -0.42 3.50
N GLU A 429 28.09 -0.08 2.37
CA GLU A 429 27.41 -0.07 1.05
C GLU A 429 26.96 -1.49 0.67
N VAL A 430 27.84 -2.51 0.78
CA VAL A 430 27.53 -3.93 0.49
C VAL A 430 26.30 -4.40 1.26
N GLU A 431 26.25 -4.16 2.57
CA GLU A 431 25.16 -4.65 3.41
C GLU A 431 23.85 -3.90 3.16
N ALA A 432 23.89 -2.57 3.00
CA ALA A 432 22.69 -1.78 2.74
C ALA A 432 22.11 -2.01 1.34
N GLU A 433 22.95 -2.06 0.29
CA GLU A 433 22.50 -2.35 -1.08
C GLU A 433 21.97 -3.79 -1.19
N SER A 434 22.58 -4.77 -0.51
CA SER A 434 22.08 -6.15 -0.52
C SER A 434 20.79 -6.34 0.27
N VAL A 435 20.61 -5.63 1.40
CA VAL A 435 19.30 -5.59 2.09
C VAL A 435 18.25 -4.96 1.19
N ALA A 436 18.55 -3.81 0.58
CA ALA A 436 17.62 -3.13 -0.31
C ALA A 436 17.23 -3.98 -1.53
N TYR A 437 18.19 -4.68 -2.13
CA TYR A 437 17.96 -5.64 -3.19
C TYR A 437 17.05 -6.80 -2.76
N CYS A 438 17.30 -7.41 -1.60
CA CYS A 438 16.47 -8.50 -1.07
C CYS A 438 15.02 -8.04 -0.82
N VAL A 439 14.84 -6.87 -0.18
CA VAL A 439 13.50 -6.30 0.07
C VAL A 439 12.80 -6.00 -1.27
N CYS A 440 13.46 -5.28 -2.19
CA CYS A 440 12.91 -4.98 -3.52
C CYS A 440 12.52 -6.26 -4.28
N SER A 441 13.38 -7.29 -4.26
CA SER A 441 13.12 -8.56 -4.93
C SER A 441 12.02 -9.40 -4.27
N SER A 442 11.73 -9.20 -2.98
CA SER A 442 10.62 -9.87 -2.29
C SER A 442 9.27 -9.27 -2.70
N PHE A 443 9.23 -7.97 -2.92
CA PHE A 443 8.04 -7.22 -3.33
C PHE A 443 7.90 -7.07 -4.86
N GLY A 444 8.75 -7.73 -5.65
CA GLY A 444 8.66 -7.66 -7.12
C GLY A 444 9.04 -6.32 -7.75
N LEU A 445 9.60 -5.38 -6.98
CA LEU A 445 10.13 -4.12 -7.49
C LEU A 445 11.27 -4.38 -8.48
N ASP A 446 11.37 -3.53 -9.51
CA ASP A 446 12.42 -3.66 -10.52
C ASP A 446 13.83 -3.54 -9.90
N THR A 447 14.58 -4.63 -9.98
CA THR A 447 15.93 -4.75 -9.42
C THR A 447 17.03 -4.61 -10.47
N SER A 448 16.69 -4.28 -11.73
CA SER A 448 17.63 -4.25 -12.86
C SER A 448 18.76 -3.22 -12.73
N ASP A 449 18.50 -2.07 -12.09
CA ASP A 449 19.50 -1.02 -11.83
C ASP A 449 20.60 -1.42 -10.82
N TYR A 450 20.32 -2.37 -9.91
CA TYR A 450 21.28 -2.76 -8.88
C TYR A 450 22.44 -3.54 -9.49
N SER A 451 23.68 -3.22 -9.09
CA SER A 451 24.85 -3.92 -9.59
C SER A 451 25.96 -3.97 -8.54
N PHE A 452 26.55 -5.14 -8.37
CA PHE A 452 27.56 -5.39 -7.33
C PHE A 452 28.98 -5.61 -7.92
N PRO A 453 29.51 -4.76 -8.83
CA PRO A 453 30.81 -5.00 -9.47
C PRO A 453 31.97 -4.98 -8.47
N TYR A 454 31.79 -4.32 -7.33
CA TYR A 454 32.77 -4.24 -6.25
C TYR A 454 32.81 -5.49 -5.35
N ILE A 455 31.86 -6.43 -5.45
CA ILE A 455 31.72 -7.53 -4.49
C ILE A 455 32.93 -8.49 -4.47
N ALA A 456 33.53 -8.75 -5.64
CA ALA A 456 34.73 -9.56 -5.77
C ALA A 456 35.98 -8.87 -5.18
N GLY A 457 36.04 -7.53 -5.27
CA GLY A 457 37.08 -6.73 -4.60
C GLY A 457 36.91 -6.76 -3.08
N TRP A 458 35.68 -6.55 -2.60
CA TRP A 458 35.33 -6.61 -1.18
C TRP A 458 35.66 -7.97 -0.56
N SER A 459 35.21 -9.08 -1.17
CA SER A 459 35.42 -10.44 -0.65
C SER A 459 36.90 -10.85 -0.62
N SER A 460 37.67 -10.47 -1.64
CA SER A 460 39.11 -10.78 -1.74
C SER A 460 39.96 -10.23 -0.57
N SER A 461 39.42 -9.26 0.18
CA SER A 461 40.10 -8.62 1.30
C SER A 461 39.75 -9.21 2.68
N ARG A 462 38.89 -10.23 2.77
CA ARG A 462 38.24 -10.66 4.01
C ARG A 462 38.43 -12.13 4.38
N GLU A 463 38.36 -12.40 5.68
CA GLU A 463 38.22 -13.76 6.17
C GLU A 463 36.81 -14.31 5.92
N MET A 464 36.74 -15.61 5.62
CA MET A 464 35.51 -16.42 5.57
C MET A 464 34.54 -16.13 6.73
N LYS A 465 35.07 -15.91 7.95
CA LYS A 465 34.26 -15.61 9.14
C LYS A 465 33.53 -14.26 9.05
N GLU A 466 34.18 -13.22 8.53
CA GLU A 466 33.56 -11.90 8.34
C GLU A 466 32.48 -11.95 7.27
N MET A 467 32.77 -12.61 6.15
CA MET A 467 31.82 -12.75 5.04
C MET A 467 30.56 -13.51 5.47
N LYS A 468 30.71 -14.62 6.22
CA LYS A 468 29.58 -15.35 6.84
C LYS A 468 28.79 -14.50 7.85
N ALA A 469 29.46 -13.62 8.62
CA ALA A 469 28.77 -12.72 9.54
C ALA A 469 27.97 -11.63 8.81
N SER A 470 28.57 -10.99 7.80
CA SER A 470 27.93 -9.95 6.98
C SER A 470 26.70 -10.48 6.24
N MET A 471 26.78 -11.70 5.66
CA MET A 471 25.61 -12.31 5.00
C MET A 471 24.49 -12.70 5.96
N ASP A 472 24.78 -13.07 7.21
CA ASP A 472 23.73 -13.32 8.22
C ASP A 472 23.12 -12.02 8.77
N VAL A 473 23.86 -10.91 8.76
CA VAL A 473 23.32 -9.56 9.03
C VAL A 473 22.36 -9.14 7.92
N ILE A 474 22.78 -9.22 6.65
CA ILE A 474 21.92 -8.92 5.49
C ILE A 474 20.64 -9.76 5.54
N ARG A 475 20.77 -11.07 5.76
CA ARG A 475 19.63 -12.00 5.85
C ARG A 475 18.65 -11.62 6.98
N LYS A 476 19.14 -11.26 8.16
CA LYS A 476 18.30 -10.86 9.29
C LYS A 476 17.56 -9.57 9.01
N THR A 477 18.26 -8.51 8.63
CA THR A 477 17.65 -7.19 8.47
C THR A 477 16.78 -7.10 7.22
N ALA A 478 17.12 -7.81 6.12
CA ALA A 478 16.17 -8.00 5.03
C ALA A 478 14.96 -8.83 5.47
N GLY A 479 15.16 -9.86 6.30
CA GLY A 479 14.09 -10.63 6.93
C GLY A 479 13.09 -9.76 7.69
N GLU A 480 13.61 -9.08 8.71
CA GLU A 480 12.89 -8.14 9.56
C GLU A 480 12.19 -7.03 8.75
N MET A 481 12.83 -6.50 7.69
CA MET A 481 12.20 -5.47 6.83
C MET A 481 11.11 -6.02 5.91
N ILE A 482 11.26 -7.23 5.34
CA ILE A 482 10.22 -7.86 4.51
C ILE A 482 8.99 -8.18 5.36
N ASP A 483 9.19 -8.78 6.53
CA ASP A 483 8.10 -9.17 7.42
C ASP A 483 7.39 -7.92 8.00
N GLN A 484 8.13 -6.89 8.42
CA GLN A 484 7.55 -5.61 8.87
C GLN A 484 6.81 -4.84 7.76
N LEU A 485 7.34 -4.81 6.54
CA LEU A 485 6.65 -4.17 5.41
C LEU A 485 5.37 -4.92 5.04
N THR A 486 5.40 -6.26 5.08
CA THR A 486 4.22 -7.10 4.83
C THR A 486 3.10 -6.77 5.81
N GLU A 487 3.38 -6.79 7.11
CA GLU A 487 2.41 -6.46 8.17
C GLU A 487 1.84 -5.04 8.02
N GLN A 488 2.68 -4.03 7.74
CA GLN A 488 2.19 -2.66 7.55
C GLN A 488 1.38 -2.47 6.26
N LEU A 489 1.70 -3.20 5.17
CA LEU A 489 0.92 -3.17 3.94
C LEU A 489 -0.44 -3.83 4.09
N GLU A 490 -0.52 -4.97 4.79
CA GLU A 490 -1.79 -5.62 5.11
C GLU A 490 -2.72 -4.69 5.90
N ILE A 491 -2.20 -4.02 6.94
CA ILE A 491 -2.96 -3.03 7.73
C ILE A 491 -3.43 -1.85 6.87
N ILE A 492 -2.55 -1.24 6.06
CA ILE A 492 -2.90 -0.09 5.21
C ILE A 492 -3.95 -0.47 4.15
N LEU A 493 -3.90 -1.69 3.61
CA LEU A 493 -4.91 -2.19 2.68
C LEU A 493 -6.26 -2.45 3.37
N GLU A 494 -6.27 -3.07 4.56
CA GLU A 494 -7.50 -3.29 5.33
C GLU A 494 -8.16 -1.96 5.76
N GLU A 495 -7.37 -0.98 6.20
CA GLU A 495 -7.84 0.39 6.50
C GLU A 495 -8.44 1.06 5.25
N LYS A 496 -7.76 1.00 4.11
CA LYS A 496 -8.21 1.60 2.85
C LYS A 496 -9.49 0.95 2.32
N GLN A 497 -9.55 -0.37 2.30
CA GLN A 497 -10.77 -1.12 1.94
C GLN A 497 -11.94 -0.76 2.86
N LYS A 498 -11.70 -0.70 4.18
CA LYS A 498 -12.71 -0.27 5.15
C LYS A 498 -13.23 1.13 4.85
N THR A 499 -12.36 2.09 4.53
CA THR A 499 -12.76 3.46 4.16
C THR A 499 -13.60 3.48 2.88
N GLU A 500 -13.12 2.87 1.79
CA GLU A 500 -13.85 2.77 0.51
C GLU A 500 -15.21 2.06 0.68
N LEU A 501 -15.31 1.11 1.62
CA LEU A 501 -16.54 0.41 1.95
C LEU A 501 -17.55 1.31 2.68
N HIS A 502 -17.11 2.09 3.68
CA HIS A 502 -17.98 3.01 4.42
C HIS A 502 -18.43 4.19 3.54
N GLU A 503 -17.57 4.72 2.65
CA GLU A 503 -17.96 5.76 1.69
C GLU A 503 -19.09 5.32 0.75
N LYS A 504 -19.17 4.01 0.44
CA LYS A 504 -20.11 3.45 -0.54
C LYS A 504 -21.35 2.80 0.08
N TYR A 505 -21.20 2.21 1.27
CA TYR A 505 -22.22 1.39 1.92
C TYR A 505 -22.38 1.66 3.43
N GLY A 506 -21.84 2.76 3.96
CA GLY A 506 -21.76 3.05 5.41
C GLY A 506 -23.00 2.70 6.22
N ILE A 507 -24.18 3.18 5.82
CA ILE A 507 -25.46 2.87 6.50
C ILE A 507 -25.72 1.36 6.63
N LEU A 508 -25.40 0.56 5.60
CA LEU A 508 -25.54 -0.90 5.66
C LEU A 508 -24.48 -1.51 6.57
N VAL A 509 -23.23 -1.01 6.55
CA VAL A 509 -22.14 -1.49 7.42
C VAL A 509 -22.46 -1.19 8.89
N ASP A 510 -22.85 0.03 9.21
CA ASP A 510 -23.29 0.45 10.54
C ASP A 510 -24.46 -0.43 11.03
N ALA A 511 -25.41 -0.75 10.14
CA ALA A 511 -26.54 -1.62 10.45
C ALA A 511 -26.18 -3.12 10.60
N MET A 512 -25.21 -3.63 9.84
CA MET A 512 -24.66 -4.99 10.02
C MET A 512 -23.93 -5.10 11.35
N GLU A 513 -23.16 -4.07 11.72
CA GLU A 513 -22.45 -4.02 12.99
C GLU A 513 -23.43 -3.84 14.17
N ALA A 514 -24.51 -3.09 13.99
CA ALA A 514 -25.64 -3.03 14.92
C ALA A 514 -26.40 -4.38 15.03
N ALA A 515 -26.37 -5.22 13.98
CA ALA A 515 -26.88 -6.58 13.97
C ALA A 515 -25.90 -7.63 14.56
N GLY A 516 -24.72 -7.19 15.04
CA GLY A 516 -23.71 -8.05 15.66
C GLY A 516 -22.71 -8.70 14.69
N TYR A 517 -22.63 -8.24 13.43
CA TYR A 517 -21.73 -8.81 12.43
C TYR A 517 -20.67 -7.81 11.95
N ARG A 518 -19.45 -8.30 11.78
CA ARG A 518 -18.32 -7.57 11.18
C ARG A 518 -18.13 -8.05 9.73
N TYR A 519 -17.82 -7.13 8.81
CA TYR A 519 -17.43 -7.51 7.44
C TYR A 519 -16.06 -8.21 7.46
N ASP A 520 -15.96 -9.39 6.84
CA ASP A 520 -14.70 -10.13 6.74
C ASP A 520 -13.93 -9.69 5.48
N TYR A 521 -12.90 -8.86 5.67
CA TYR A 521 -12.06 -8.32 4.59
C TYR A 521 -11.15 -9.36 3.91
N ARG A 522 -11.09 -10.60 4.41
CA ARG A 522 -10.16 -11.64 3.93
C ARG A 522 -10.87 -12.75 3.17
N GLU A 523 -12.08 -13.11 3.60
CA GLU A 523 -12.92 -14.10 2.93
C GLU A 523 -13.96 -13.47 1.96
N SER A 524 -14.13 -12.14 1.96
CA SER A 524 -15.04 -11.45 1.02
C SER A 524 -14.39 -11.05 -0.30
N GLU A 525 -15.02 -11.43 -1.41
CA GLU A 525 -14.62 -11.11 -2.79
C GLU A 525 -15.77 -10.43 -3.59
N PRO A 526 -15.51 -9.82 -4.76
CA PRO A 526 -16.54 -9.23 -5.61
C PRO A 526 -17.61 -10.25 -6.08
N GLY A 527 -18.75 -10.28 -5.39
CA GLY A 527 -19.84 -11.25 -5.62
C GLY A 527 -19.94 -12.35 -4.57
N HIS A 528 -19.12 -12.31 -3.51
CA HIS A 528 -19.21 -13.19 -2.35
C HIS A 528 -18.83 -12.40 -1.09
N ILE A 529 -19.82 -11.93 -0.33
CA ILE A 529 -19.61 -11.17 0.89
C ILE A 529 -19.76 -12.10 2.09
N VAL A 530 -18.76 -12.13 2.96
CA VAL A 530 -18.71 -12.94 4.18
C VAL A 530 -18.79 -12.04 5.40
N LEU A 531 -19.72 -12.34 6.31
CA LEU A 531 -19.88 -11.60 7.56
C LEU A 531 -19.49 -12.49 8.75
N ALA A 532 -18.51 -12.07 9.52
CA ALA A 532 -18.07 -12.73 10.74
C ALA A 532 -18.94 -12.28 11.93
N PRO A 533 -19.44 -13.20 12.78
CA PRO A 533 -20.13 -12.82 14.01
C PRO A 533 -19.18 -12.13 14.99
N ASP A 534 -19.63 -11.12 15.72
CA ASP A 534 -18.80 -10.36 16.67
C ASP A 534 -18.48 -11.09 17.98
N GLY A 535 -19.17 -12.19 18.25
CA GLY A 535 -18.95 -13.05 19.42
C GLY A 535 -19.69 -12.59 20.68
N THR A 536 -20.46 -11.50 20.64
CA THR A 536 -21.27 -11.04 21.79
C THR A 536 -22.73 -11.45 21.70
N HIS A 537 -23.31 -11.38 20.50
CA HIS A 537 -24.74 -11.64 20.29
C HIS A 537 -25.02 -13.15 20.13
N GLU A 538 -26.23 -13.61 20.47
CA GLU A 538 -26.68 -14.99 20.19
C GLU A 538 -27.08 -15.17 18.71
N ILE A 539 -26.10 -14.93 17.82
CA ILE A 539 -26.26 -14.98 16.36
C ILE A 539 -25.75 -16.28 15.75
N ALA A 540 -26.08 -16.50 14.48
CA ALA A 540 -25.55 -17.61 13.71
C ALA A 540 -24.03 -17.47 13.47
N GLY A 541 -23.40 -18.55 13.01
CA GLY A 541 -22.04 -18.47 12.45
C GLY A 541 -22.00 -17.65 11.16
N TYR A 542 -20.80 -17.54 10.58
CA TYR A 542 -20.51 -16.77 9.35
C TYR A 542 -21.65 -16.77 8.33
N LEU A 543 -22.18 -15.59 8.02
CA LEU A 543 -23.17 -15.40 6.95
C LEU A 543 -22.46 -15.16 5.62
N GLN A 544 -23.13 -15.53 4.52
CA GLN A 544 -22.62 -15.39 3.16
C GLN A 544 -23.71 -14.84 2.24
N PHE A 545 -23.37 -13.81 1.46
CA PHE A 545 -24.29 -13.11 0.56
C PHE A 545 -23.66 -12.92 -0.84
N GLU A 546 -24.48 -12.88 -1.89
CA GLU A 546 -24.00 -12.59 -3.25
C GLU A 546 -23.87 -11.07 -3.51
N SER A 547 -24.66 -10.23 -2.83
CA SER A 547 -24.62 -8.78 -2.98
C SER A 547 -25.01 -7.98 -1.74
N TRP A 548 -24.67 -6.70 -1.75
CA TRP A 548 -25.12 -5.70 -0.77
C TRP A 548 -26.65 -5.50 -0.74
N GLY A 549 -27.36 -5.84 -1.82
CA GLY A 549 -28.82 -5.82 -1.84
C GLY A 549 -29.43 -6.97 -1.01
N ASP A 550 -28.78 -8.14 -1.00
CA ASP A 550 -29.22 -9.28 -0.19
C ASP A 550 -29.01 -9.02 1.30
N ILE A 551 -27.92 -8.33 1.65
CA ILE A 551 -27.67 -7.81 3.00
C ILE A 551 -28.74 -6.80 3.40
N GLN A 552 -29.09 -5.83 2.54
CA GLN A 552 -30.17 -4.88 2.82
C GLN A 552 -31.50 -5.60 3.11
N ASN A 553 -31.89 -6.56 2.26
CA ASN A 553 -33.11 -7.35 2.48
C ASN A 553 -33.07 -8.08 3.83
N TRP A 554 -31.92 -8.68 4.18
CA TRP A 554 -31.75 -9.37 5.47
C TRP A 554 -31.82 -8.42 6.68
N LEU A 555 -31.34 -7.18 6.56
CA LEU A 555 -31.49 -6.15 7.60
C LEU A 555 -32.96 -5.71 7.73
N GLU A 556 -33.68 -5.54 6.61
CA GLU A 556 -35.13 -5.22 6.60
C GLU A 556 -35.99 -6.35 7.20
N ASP A 557 -35.66 -7.62 6.90
CA ASP A 557 -36.24 -8.79 7.58
C ASP A 557 -35.92 -8.79 9.08
N THR A 558 -34.66 -8.52 9.46
CA THR A 558 -34.22 -8.46 10.87
C THR A 558 -34.96 -7.37 11.67
N ILE A 559 -35.23 -6.20 11.07
CA ILE A 559 -36.09 -5.17 11.68
C ILE A 559 -37.51 -5.70 11.88
N THR A 560 -38.04 -6.42 10.88
CA THR A 560 -39.42 -6.93 10.86
C THR A 560 -39.67 -8.08 11.86
N GLU A 561 -38.64 -8.88 12.18
CA GLU A 561 -38.76 -9.99 13.14
C GLU A 561 -38.93 -9.55 14.61
N GLY A 562 -38.57 -8.30 14.96
CA GLY A 562 -38.74 -7.77 16.32
C GLY A 562 -37.83 -8.41 17.38
N THR A 563 -36.67 -8.90 16.96
CA THR A 563 -35.58 -9.39 17.82
C THR A 563 -34.98 -8.27 18.68
N ASP A 564 -34.11 -8.59 19.65
CA ASP A 564 -33.52 -7.57 20.52
C ASP A 564 -32.56 -6.61 19.78
N ILE A 565 -31.87 -7.11 18.75
CA ILE A 565 -31.03 -6.28 17.85
C ILE A 565 -31.85 -5.39 16.92
N SER A 566 -33.15 -5.67 16.68
CA SER A 566 -33.97 -4.96 15.70
C SER A 566 -34.07 -3.46 15.98
N GLU A 567 -34.06 -3.02 17.26
CA GLU A 567 -34.03 -1.59 17.61
C GLU A 567 -32.73 -0.91 17.17
N ARG A 568 -31.58 -1.58 17.32
CA ARG A 568 -30.26 -1.06 16.92
C ARG A 568 -30.13 -1.04 15.40
N VAL A 569 -30.59 -2.08 14.71
CA VAL A 569 -30.59 -2.15 13.24
C VAL A 569 -31.51 -1.09 12.63
N ASP A 570 -32.72 -0.89 13.16
CA ASP A 570 -33.65 0.14 12.65
C ASP A 570 -33.12 1.57 12.91
N ARG A 571 -32.53 1.81 14.10
CA ARG A 571 -31.85 3.09 14.40
C ARG A 571 -30.63 3.37 13.52
N ALA A 572 -29.87 2.34 13.12
CA ALA A 572 -28.73 2.49 12.21
C ALA A 572 -29.16 2.72 10.76
N MET A 573 -30.13 1.95 10.26
CA MET A 573 -30.68 2.10 8.90
C MET A 573 -31.45 3.40 8.70
N TYR A 574 -32.22 3.82 9.70
CA TYR A 574 -33.19 4.91 9.59
C TYR A 574 -33.18 5.83 10.83
N PRO A 575 -32.04 6.46 11.18
CA PRO A 575 -31.91 7.28 12.39
C PRO A 575 -32.92 8.45 12.47
N PHE A 576 -33.40 8.94 11.31
CA PHE A 576 -34.42 9.98 11.19
C PHE A 576 -35.84 9.56 11.66
N LYS A 577 -36.09 8.27 11.93
CA LYS A 577 -37.34 7.79 12.54
C LYS A 577 -37.46 8.15 14.03
N TYR A 578 -36.34 8.43 14.69
CA TYR A 578 -36.26 8.54 16.15
C TYR A 578 -35.98 9.97 16.58
N ASP A 579 -36.84 10.53 17.43
CA ASP A 579 -36.67 11.87 17.98
C ASP A 579 -35.59 11.92 19.09
N TYR A 580 -35.19 10.77 19.65
CA TYR A 580 -34.24 10.65 20.76
C TYR A 580 -33.08 9.67 20.48
N THR A 581 -31.90 9.99 21.02
CA THR A 581 -30.71 9.13 20.99
C THR A 581 -30.83 7.92 21.94
N LEU A 582 -29.99 6.90 21.73
CA LEU A 582 -29.86 5.77 22.66
C LEU A 582 -29.40 6.19 24.07
N GLU A 583 -28.75 7.35 24.23
CA GLU A 583 -28.43 7.90 25.54
C GLU A 583 -29.69 8.41 26.26
N GLU A 584 -30.52 9.20 25.58
CA GLU A 584 -31.76 9.76 26.15
C GLU A 584 -32.80 8.69 26.49
N GLU A 585 -32.94 7.65 25.66
CA GLU A 585 -33.82 6.50 25.91
C GLU A 585 -33.47 5.76 27.21
N MET A 586 -32.20 5.78 27.62
CA MET A 586 -31.73 5.19 28.88
C MET A 586 -32.38 5.88 30.11
N PHE A 587 -32.74 7.16 30.00
CA PHE A 587 -33.38 7.94 31.06
C PHE A 587 -34.91 8.03 30.90
N ARG A 588 -35.45 7.90 29.67
CA ARG A 588 -36.90 7.95 29.41
C ARG A 588 -37.69 6.72 29.89
N GLY A 589 -37.01 5.63 30.25
CA GLY A 589 -37.62 4.47 30.92
C GLY A 589 -38.17 3.38 29.98
N ASN A 590 -37.86 3.45 28.68
CA ASN A 590 -38.28 2.46 27.68
C ASN A 590 -37.46 1.15 27.77
N GLY A 591 -37.71 0.38 28.83
CA GLY A 591 -37.10 -0.94 29.09
C GLY A 591 -35.79 -0.89 29.87
N ASP A 592 -35.31 -2.07 30.26
CA ASP A 592 -34.02 -2.24 30.95
C ASP A 592 -32.86 -1.94 29.97
N ARG A 593 -31.96 -1.03 30.37
CA ARG A 593 -30.90 -0.46 29.51
C ARG A 593 -29.61 -0.22 30.28
N TYR A 594 -28.50 -0.06 29.56
CA TYR A 594 -27.25 0.46 30.10
C TYR A 594 -26.60 1.45 29.14
N ALA A 595 -25.79 2.37 29.68
CA ALA A 595 -24.94 3.27 28.91
C ALA A 595 -23.55 3.38 29.53
N ILE A 596 -22.54 3.52 28.68
CA ILE A 596 -21.11 3.55 29.02
C ILE A 596 -20.57 4.94 28.71
N TYR A 597 -19.83 5.50 29.66
CA TYR A 597 -19.33 6.86 29.65
C TYR A 597 -17.82 6.85 29.88
N HIS A 598 -17.07 7.42 28.95
CA HIS A 598 -15.63 7.61 29.10
C HIS A 598 -15.32 9.03 29.52
N VAL A 599 -14.17 9.22 30.18
CA VAL A 599 -13.63 10.54 30.50
C VAL A 599 -13.36 11.32 29.21
N ASP A 600 -13.89 12.53 29.10
CA ASP A 600 -13.62 13.39 27.94
C ASP A 600 -12.26 14.09 28.13
N GLU A 601 -11.30 13.76 27.27
CA GLU A 601 -9.92 14.27 27.35
C GLU A 601 -9.77 15.77 27.11
N ASP A 602 -10.76 16.46 26.52
CA ASP A 602 -10.74 17.92 26.36
C ASP A 602 -11.33 18.65 27.59
N THR A 603 -11.82 17.91 28.60
CA THR A 603 -12.36 18.44 29.85
C THR A 603 -11.38 18.33 31.03
N PRO A 604 -11.63 19.02 32.15
CA PRO A 604 -10.91 18.80 33.40
C PRO A 604 -10.85 17.33 33.88
N GLY A 605 -11.73 16.44 33.42
CA GLY A 605 -11.72 15.01 33.76
C GLY A 605 -10.41 14.30 33.41
N LYS A 606 -9.67 14.77 32.41
CA LYS A 606 -8.34 14.23 32.04
C LYS A 606 -7.34 14.17 33.19
N GLN A 607 -7.52 14.98 34.25
CA GLN A 607 -6.68 14.94 35.44
C GLN A 607 -6.79 13.63 36.25
N HIS A 608 -7.89 12.87 36.12
CA HIS A 608 -8.15 11.63 36.86
C HIS A 608 -8.24 10.38 35.98
N LEU A 609 -7.86 10.49 34.71
CA LEU A 609 -7.80 9.35 33.78
C LEU A 609 -6.93 8.21 34.36
N PHE A 610 -7.45 6.99 34.36
CA PHE A 610 -6.86 5.78 34.96
C PHE A 610 -6.66 5.81 36.49
N MET A 611 -7.20 6.79 37.22
CA MET A 611 -7.18 6.79 38.68
C MET A 611 -8.23 5.85 39.28
N ASN A 612 -7.85 5.11 40.32
CA ASN A 612 -8.78 4.34 41.14
C ASN A 612 -9.51 5.23 42.16
N MET A 613 -10.65 4.77 42.69
CA MET A 613 -11.46 5.59 43.61
C MET A 613 -10.81 5.90 44.96
N ALA A 614 -9.70 5.24 45.31
CA ALA A 614 -8.91 5.65 46.47
C ALA A 614 -8.06 6.89 46.16
N MET A 615 -7.38 6.93 44.99
CA MET A 615 -6.61 8.09 44.53
C MET A 615 -7.49 9.32 44.32
N VAL A 616 -8.63 9.16 43.62
CA VAL A 616 -9.62 10.25 43.42
C VAL A 616 -10.03 10.88 44.75
N LYS A 617 -10.23 10.07 45.81
CA LYS A 617 -10.59 10.54 47.15
C LYS A 617 -9.42 11.11 47.96
N GLU A 618 -8.18 10.68 47.70
CA GLU A 618 -6.97 11.19 48.35
C GLU A 618 -6.59 12.58 47.81
N ASP A 619 -6.63 12.76 46.49
CA ASP A 619 -6.38 14.04 45.82
C ASP A 619 -7.56 15.02 45.89
N GLY A 620 -8.70 14.60 46.44
CA GLY A 620 -9.90 15.44 46.63
C GLY A 620 -10.66 15.75 45.35
N ILE A 621 -10.48 14.93 44.31
CA ILE A 621 -11.12 15.08 43.01
C ILE A 621 -12.59 14.66 43.11
N THR A 622 -13.48 15.40 42.45
CA THR A 622 -14.91 15.08 42.35
C THR A 622 -15.21 14.56 40.96
N ILE A 623 -15.86 13.39 40.87
CA ILE A 623 -16.37 12.86 39.60
C ILE A 623 -17.66 13.60 39.27
N ASP A 624 -17.70 14.25 38.11
CA ASP A 624 -18.78 15.10 37.62
C ASP A 624 -19.11 14.70 36.18
N ALA A 625 -20.37 14.37 35.91
CA ALA A 625 -20.86 13.83 34.64
C ALA A 625 -20.76 14.80 33.45
N ALA A 626 -20.40 16.08 33.68
CA ALA A 626 -20.04 17.04 32.64
C ALA A 626 -18.64 16.81 32.05
N ASN A 627 -17.77 16.04 32.73
CA ASN A 627 -16.44 15.67 32.24
C ASN A 627 -16.42 14.30 31.53
N TYR A 628 -17.60 13.80 31.15
CA TYR A 628 -17.81 12.46 30.60
C TYR A 628 -18.66 12.52 29.34
N LYS A 629 -18.38 11.60 28.41
CA LYS A 629 -19.11 11.46 27.15
C LYS A 629 -19.65 10.03 27.05
N CYS A 630 -20.94 9.88 26.72
CA CYS A 630 -21.50 8.59 26.38
C CYS A 630 -20.83 8.06 25.10
N VAL A 631 -20.32 6.83 25.16
CA VAL A 631 -19.65 6.17 24.03
C VAL A 631 -20.47 5.01 23.47
N TYR A 632 -21.40 4.46 24.26
CA TYR A 632 -22.28 3.37 23.87
C TYR A 632 -23.50 3.29 24.78
N SER A 633 -24.65 2.85 24.25
CA SER A 633 -25.87 2.57 25.01
C SER A 633 -26.63 1.43 24.36
N GLY A 634 -27.22 0.55 25.18
CA GLY A 634 -27.88 -0.67 24.74
C GLY A 634 -28.94 -1.15 25.72
N ARG A 635 -29.60 -2.26 25.36
CA ARG A 635 -30.55 -2.97 26.23
C ARG A 635 -29.79 -3.83 27.24
N LEU A 636 -30.39 -4.04 28.41
CA LEU A 636 -29.84 -4.83 29.50
C LEU A 636 -30.74 -6.05 29.73
N HIS A 637 -30.22 -7.26 29.57
CA HIS A 637 -30.98 -8.48 29.77
C HIS A 637 -31.14 -8.79 31.28
N GLU A 638 -32.25 -9.44 31.66
CA GLU A 638 -32.63 -9.68 33.07
C GLU A 638 -31.50 -10.28 33.94
N ASN A 639 -30.66 -11.13 33.35
CA ASN A 639 -29.63 -11.91 34.06
C ASN A 639 -28.20 -11.31 34.00
N GLU A 640 -27.96 -10.29 33.17
CA GLU A 640 -26.65 -9.64 33.04
C GLU A 640 -26.26 -8.86 34.29
N LYS A 641 -24.96 -8.67 34.50
CA LYS A 641 -24.37 -7.88 35.60
C LYS A 641 -23.24 -7.01 35.09
N LEU A 642 -22.77 -6.10 35.94
CA LEU A 642 -21.63 -5.22 35.65
C LEU A 642 -20.36 -6.01 35.28
N ASP A 643 -20.11 -7.16 35.94
CA ASP A 643 -19.00 -8.05 35.59
C ASP A 643 -19.16 -8.64 34.16
N ASP A 644 -20.39 -9.02 33.79
CA ASP A 644 -20.70 -9.61 32.49
C ASP A 644 -20.53 -8.54 31.37
N LEU A 645 -21.02 -7.31 31.59
CA LEU A 645 -20.82 -6.15 30.71
C LEU A 645 -19.32 -5.78 30.58
N TYR A 646 -18.58 -5.73 31.69
CA TYR A 646 -17.16 -5.40 31.67
C TYR A 646 -16.34 -6.45 30.91
N SER A 647 -16.66 -7.74 31.05
CA SER A 647 -16.05 -8.80 30.24
C SER A 647 -16.39 -8.63 28.76
N MET A 648 -17.64 -8.29 28.40
CA MET A 648 -18.01 -7.99 27.01
C MET A 648 -17.14 -6.86 26.44
N PHE A 649 -17.15 -5.65 27.03
CA PHE A 649 -16.40 -4.50 26.49
C PHE A 649 -14.87 -4.55 26.69
N ASN A 650 -14.31 -5.69 27.13
CA ASN A 650 -12.87 -5.94 27.19
C ASN A 650 -12.43 -7.17 26.38
N ASP A 651 -13.12 -8.31 26.51
CA ASP A 651 -12.72 -9.58 25.91
C ASP A 651 -13.23 -9.73 24.47
N ASN A 652 -14.48 -9.34 24.19
CA ASN A 652 -15.10 -9.32 22.86
C ASN A 652 -16.11 -8.17 22.79
N PRO A 653 -15.77 -6.96 22.31
CA PRO A 653 -16.74 -5.87 22.23
C PRO A 653 -17.71 -6.04 21.03
N PRO A 654 -18.94 -5.51 21.13
CA PRO A 654 -19.91 -5.47 20.03
C PRO A 654 -19.35 -4.87 18.72
N ALA A 655 -19.92 -5.26 17.58
CA ALA A 655 -19.45 -4.77 16.28
C ALA A 655 -19.56 -3.24 16.10
N ASP A 656 -20.66 -2.64 16.55
CA ASP A 656 -20.94 -1.21 16.54
C ASP A 656 -20.18 -0.40 17.63
N TYR A 657 -19.52 -1.06 18.59
CA TYR A 657 -18.73 -0.38 19.62
C TYR A 657 -17.41 0.19 19.04
N LYS A 658 -17.30 1.52 18.95
CA LYS A 658 -16.15 2.22 18.33
C LYS A 658 -15.17 2.88 19.31
N ALA A 659 -15.38 2.75 20.62
CA ALA A 659 -14.50 3.32 21.64
C ALA A 659 -13.41 2.32 22.09
N HIS A 660 -12.50 2.76 22.96
CA HIS A 660 -11.51 1.87 23.58
C HIS A 660 -12.17 0.88 24.56
N SER A 661 -11.46 -0.18 24.94
CA SER A 661 -11.92 -1.12 25.97
C SER A 661 -12.24 -0.40 27.28
N MET A 662 -13.25 -0.90 28.01
CA MET A 662 -13.74 -0.30 29.26
C MET A 662 -12.69 -0.39 30.37
N SER A 663 -12.26 0.76 30.90
CA SER A 663 -11.04 0.89 31.71
C SER A 663 -11.28 1.58 33.06
N VAL A 664 -10.26 1.58 33.92
CA VAL A 664 -10.31 2.31 35.19
C VAL A 664 -10.54 3.80 34.91
N SER A 665 -11.48 4.42 35.64
CA SER A 665 -12.01 5.79 35.48
C SER A 665 -13.19 5.99 34.54
N ASP A 666 -13.58 4.98 33.76
CA ASP A 666 -14.84 5.00 33.01
C ASP A 666 -16.06 4.76 33.93
N VAL A 667 -17.27 5.07 33.46
CA VAL A 667 -18.52 4.96 34.23
C VAL A 667 -19.58 4.21 33.44
N ILE A 668 -20.28 3.27 34.08
CA ILE A 668 -21.47 2.60 33.55
C ILE A 668 -22.70 3.16 34.29
N ILE A 669 -23.79 3.42 33.58
CA ILE A 669 -25.12 3.59 34.20
C ILE A 669 -26.01 2.45 33.73
N THR A 670 -26.75 1.82 34.64
CA THR A 670 -27.76 0.80 34.34
C THR A 670 -29.13 1.29 34.80
N ASN A 671 -30.16 1.12 33.97
CA ASN A 671 -31.56 1.33 34.31
C ASN A 671 -32.27 -0.04 34.32
N ARG A 672 -32.93 -0.40 35.42
CA ARG A 672 -33.82 -1.57 35.50
C ARG A 672 -35.21 -1.17 35.99
N GLY A 673 -36.21 -1.23 35.12
CA GLY A 673 -37.59 -0.83 35.43
C GLY A 673 -37.73 0.58 36.04
N GLY A 674 -36.82 1.51 35.72
CA GLY A 674 -36.75 2.87 36.29
C GLY A 674 -35.74 3.06 37.43
N ASP A 675 -35.14 1.99 37.97
CA ASP A 675 -34.06 2.07 38.96
C ASP A 675 -32.72 2.34 38.26
N MET A 676 -32.30 3.61 38.26
CA MET A 676 -31.07 4.09 37.62
C MET A 676 -29.90 4.13 38.60
N GLN A 677 -28.88 3.32 38.35
CA GLN A 677 -27.70 3.16 39.21
C GLN A 677 -26.42 3.37 38.39
N ALA A 678 -25.51 4.20 38.90
CA ALA A 678 -24.26 4.57 38.22
C ALA A 678 -23.03 4.06 38.96
N TYR A 679 -22.03 3.61 38.20
CA TYR A 679 -20.91 2.81 38.67
C TYR A 679 -19.59 3.24 38.02
N TYR A 680 -18.66 3.71 38.82
CA TYR A 680 -17.27 3.93 38.42
C TYR A 680 -16.54 2.59 38.27
N VAL A 681 -15.86 2.40 37.15
CA VAL A 681 -14.96 1.27 36.91
C VAL A 681 -13.68 1.50 37.71
N ASP A 682 -13.49 0.72 38.77
CA ASP A 682 -12.36 0.82 39.68
C ASP A 682 -11.34 -0.29 39.42
N ARG A 683 -10.17 -0.23 40.06
CA ARG A 683 -9.11 -1.25 39.89
C ARG A 683 -9.55 -2.68 40.26
N PHE A 684 -10.60 -2.82 41.07
CA PHE A 684 -11.15 -4.11 41.50
C PHE A 684 -12.68 -4.03 41.58
N GLY A 685 -13.35 -4.24 40.45
CA GLY A 685 -14.81 -4.14 40.34
C GLY A 685 -15.28 -2.68 40.30
N PHE A 686 -16.44 -2.41 40.88
CA PHE A 686 -17.17 -1.16 40.67
C PHE A 686 -17.43 -0.39 41.97
N ALA A 687 -17.46 0.94 41.88
CA ALA A 687 -17.82 1.83 42.97
C ALA A 687 -19.03 2.70 42.60
N GLU A 688 -20.05 2.71 43.45
CA GLU A 688 -21.30 3.44 43.24
C GLU A 688 -21.10 4.97 43.20
N LEU A 689 -21.75 5.64 42.24
CA LEU A 689 -21.76 7.10 42.04
C LEU A 689 -23.22 7.64 42.09
N PRO A 690 -23.84 7.76 43.29
CA PRO A 690 -25.28 7.99 43.41
C PRO A 690 -25.78 9.29 42.74
N ASP A 691 -24.95 10.33 42.66
CA ASP A 691 -25.33 11.60 42.04
C ASP A 691 -25.15 11.63 40.50
N PHE A 692 -24.40 10.68 39.91
CA PHE A 692 -23.93 10.80 38.51
C PHE A 692 -25.06 10.67 37.48
N ALA A 693 -26.01 9.75 37.70
CA ALA A 693 -27.17 9.61 36.82
C ALA A 693 -28.05 10.88 36.80
N ALA A 694 -28.35 11.44 37.97
CA ALA A 694 -29.12 12.68 38.09
C ALA A 694 -28.38 13.93 37.58
N GLN A 695 -27.04 13.95 37.65
CA GLN A 695 -26.24 14.95 36.95
C GLN A 695 -26.41 14.82 35.42
N ARG A 696 -26.36 13.59 34.88
CA ARG A 696 -26.40 13.34 33.44
C ARG A 696 -27.78 13.59 32.83
N GLU A 697 -28.85 13.10 33.46
CA GLU A 697 -30.25 13.39 33.12
C GLU A 697 -30.49 14.90 32.95
N LYS A 698 -29.92 15.70 33.86
CA LYS A 698 -30.00 17.16 33.85
C LYS A 698 -29.11 17.83 32.79
N ILE A 699 -27.97 17.23 32.42
CA ILE A 699 -27.11 17.71 31.32
C ILE A 699 -27.81 17.53 29.97
N LEU A 700 -28.62 16.47 29.84
CA LEU A 700 -29.41 16.16 28.65
C LEU A 700 -30.75 16.94 28.57
N ASP A 701 -31.07 17.78 29.56
CA ASP A 701 -32.31 18.58 29.67
C ASP A 701 -33.59 17.76 29.43
N ILE A 702 -33.62 16.52 29.91
CA ILE A 702 -34.71 15.57 29.65
C ILE A 702 -35.98 16.01 30.40
N VAL A 703 -36.89 16.64 29.65
CA VAL A 703 -38.22 17.00 30.13
C VAL A 703 -39.03 15.70 30.34
N PRO A 704 -39.59 15.46 31.55
CA PRO A 704 -40.44 14.30 31.79
C PRO A 704 -41.68 14.32 30.89
N GLU A 705 -41.97 13.19 30.25
CA GLU A 705 -43.17 13.06 29.42
C GLU A 705 -44.42 13.07 30.29
N ILE A 706 -45.48 13.71 29.79
CA ILE A 706 -46.77 13.77 30.48
C ILE A 706 -47.43 12.40 30.32
N GLU A 707 -47.62 11.68 31.44
CA GLU A 707 -48.16 10.33 31.44
C GLU A 707 -49.49 10.21 30.66
N ASN A 708 -49.56 9.21 29.77
CA ASN A 708 -50.74 8.77 29.03
C ASN A 708 -51.28 9.76 27.95
N VAL A 709 -50.69 9.68 26.75
CA VAL A 709 -51.47 9.79 25.49
C VAL A 709 -51.43 8.43 24.80
N ASP A 710 -52.60 7.96 24.37
CA ASP A 710 -52.79 6.63 23.79
C ASP A 710 -52.51 6.66 22.28
N TYR A 711 -51.22 6.50 21.92
CA TYR A 711 -50.71 6.77 20.56
C TYR A 711 -51.19 5.80 19.45
N GLU A 712 -52.02 4.80 19.75
CA GLU A 712 -52.62 3.96 18.69
C GLU A 712 -53.74 4.67 17.89
N ASN A 713 -54.23 5.85 18.30
CA ASN A 713 -55.13 6.67 17.48
C ASN A 713 -54.93 8.20 17.69
N ASP A 714 -54.13 8.86 16.85
CA ASP A 714 -54.56 10.09 16.15
C ASP A 714 -53.52 10.63 15.12
N LEU A 715 -53.52 10.05 13.91
CA LEU A 715 -52.98 10.69 12.69
C LEU A 715 -53.99 11.71 12.09
N THR A 716 -54.97 12.17 12.86
CA THR A 716 -56.18 12.83 12.37
C THR A 716 -56.12 14.36 12.42
N CYS A 717 -55.41 14.91 13.40
CA CYS A 717 -55.47 16.34 13.75
C CYS A 717 -54.48 17.23 12.98
N ILE A 718 -53.51 16.66 12.25
CA ILE A 718 -52.63 17.42 11.36
C ILE A 718 -52.16 16.54 10.20
N SER A 719 -52.27 17.05 8.97
CA SER A 719 -51.64 16.43 7.79
C SER A 719 -50.82 17.47 7.01
N PHE A 720 -49.92 17.02 6.13
CA PHE A 720 -49.00 17.90 5.42
C PHE A 720 -49.31 17.98 3.92
N TYR A 721 -48.86 19.06 3.29
CA TYR A 721 -48.98 19.26 1.85
C TYR A 721 -47.72 19.90 1.26
N ALA A 722 -47.47 19.59 -0.01
CA ALA A 722 -46.47 20.25 -0.85
C ALA A 722 -47.18 20.92 -2.04
N ALA A 723 -46.87 22.19 -2.32
CA ALA A 723 -47.51 22.94 -3.39
C ALA A 723 -46.53 23.77 -4.21
N GLU A 724 -46.84 23.92 -5.50
CA GLU A 724 -46.11 24.78 -6.45
C GLU A 724 -46.29 26.28 -6.15
N CYS A 725 -47.33 26.68 -5.40
CA CYS A 725 -47.60 28.08 -5.07
C CYS A 725 -48.09 28.28 -3.62
N ALA A 726 -47.30 29.01 -2.82
CA ALA A 726 -47.62 29.32 -1.42
C ALA A 726 -48.83 30.26 -1.25
N GLU A 727 -49.02 31.22 -2.15
CA GLU A 727 -50.13 32.19 -2.05
C GLU A 727 -51.49 31.56 -2.41
N PHE A 728 -51.48 30.56 -3.29
CA PHE A 728 -52.65 29.81 -3.72
C PHE A 728 -52.30 28.32 -3.89
N PRO A 729 -52.24 27.53 -2.80
CA PRO A 729 -51.81 26.12 -2.87
C PRO A 729 -52.54 25.31 -3.94
N VAL A 730 -53.85 25.55 -4.12
CA VAL A 730 -54.71 24.86 -5.10
C VAL A 730 -54.48 25.27 -6.57
N MET A 731 -53.54 26.18 -6.88
CA MET A 731 -53.24 26.65 -8.24
C MET A 731 -51.82 26.24 -8.68
N GLY A 732 -51.62 24.94 -8.88
CA GLY A 732 -50.39 24.36 -9.43
C GLY A 732 -50.39 22.84 -9.29
N GLU A 733 -49.20 22.22 -9.30
CA GLU A 733 -49.03 20.87 -8.77
C GLU A 733 -49.11 20.88 -7.24
N VAL A 734 -49.88 19.95 -6.67
CA VAL A 734 -50.17 19.88 -5.23
C VAL A 734 -50.29 18.43 -4.79
N HIS A 735 -49.68 18.11 -3.66
CA HIS A 735 -49.74 16.80 -3.00
C HIS A 735 -50.27 17.01 -1.57
N TYR A 736 -51.28 16.25 -1.17
CA TYR A 736 -52.12 16.48 0.03
C TYR A 736 -52.18 15.26 0.94
N ASP A 737 -52.56 15.48 2.21
CA ASP A 737 -52.71 14.46 3.26
C ASP A 737 -51.48 13.55 3.41
N LEU A 738 -50.30 14.18 3.32
CA LEU A 738 -48.98 13.57 3.44
C LEU A 738 -48.49 13.57 4.90
N THR A 739 -47.50 12.74 5.19
CA THR A 739 -46.57 12.97 6.31
C THR A 739 -45.58 14.11 5.98
N LEU A 740 -44.93 14.68 6.99
CA LEU A 740 -43.94 15.75 6.79
C LEU A 740 -42.75 15.32 5.89
N PRO A 741 -42.16 14.11 6.03
CA PRO A 741 -41.11 13.64 5.11
C PRO A 741 -41.57 13.54 3.65
N GLU A 742 -42.75 12.99 3.39
CA GLU A 742 -43.34 12.90 2.04
C GLU A 742 -43.60 14.28 1.46
N ALA A 743 -44.05 15.25 2.27
CA ALA A 743 -44.25 16.62 1.83
C ALA A 743 -42.91 17.32 1.49
N LEU A 744 -41.84 17.06 2.24
CA LEU A 744 -40.50 17.57 1.94
C LEU A 744 -39.94 16.92 0.65
N GLU A 745 -40.16 15.62 0.44
CA GLU A 745 -39.73 14.92 -0.78
C GLU A 745 -40.52 15.36 -2.02
N ALA A 746 -41.84 15.54 -1.90
CA ALA A 746 -42.69 16.10 -2.95
C ALA A 746 -42.31 17.56 -3.28
N TYR A 747 -41.99 18.37 -2.27
CA TYR A 747 -41.48 19.72 -2.43
C TYR A 747 -40.16 19.76 -3.22
N GLU A 748 -39.28 18.77 -3.07
CA GLU A 748 -38.05 18.66 -3.89
C GLU A 748 -38.33 18.27 -5.35
N LYS A 749 -39.32 17.41 -5.57
CA LYS A 749 -39.74 16.98 -6.92
C LYS A 749 -40.40 18.11 -7.74
N ILE A 750 -40.94 19.16 -7.09
CA ILE A 750 -41.49 20.35 -7.76
C ILE A 750 -40.35 21.19 -8.39
N PRO A 751 -40.31 21.35 -9.73
CA PRO A 751 -39.25 22.09 -10.41
C PRO A 751 -39.34 23.60 -10.17
N SER A 752 -38.23 24.23 -9.79
CA SER A 752 -38.11 25.66 -9.52
C SER A 752 -38.26 26.58 -10.74
N GLU A 753 -38.35 26.03 -11.96
CA GLU A 753 -38.49 26.80 -13.20
C GLU A 753 -39.95 27.12 -13.60
N ARG A 754 -40.95 26.59 -12.88
CA ARG A 754 -42.37 26.83 -13.19
C ARG A 754 -42.80 28.24 -12.75
N MET A 755 -43.06 29.11 -13.72
CA MET A 755 -42.95 30.57 -13.54
C MET A 755 -44.13 31.28 -12.83
N HIS A 756 -44.95 30.60 -12.03
CA HIS A 756 -46.23 31.14 -11.52
C HIS A 756 -46.48 30.99 -10.00
N GLY A 757 -45.54 30.46 -9.22
CA GLY A 757 -45.69 30.34 -7.76
C GLY A 757 -44.35 30.25 -7.02
N LEU A 758 -44.38 30.54 -5.71
CA LEU A 758 -43.30 30.21 -4.78
C LEU A 758 -43.58 28.82 -4.21
N LYS A 759 -42.73 27.81 -4.44
CA LYS A 759 -42.99 26.46 -3.92
C LYS A 759 -42.92 26.42 -2.39
N CYS A 760 -43.78 25.61 -1.76
CA CYS A 760 -43.90 25.52 -0.30
C CYS A 760 -44.20 24.12 0.22
N VAL A 761 -43.88 23.91 1.49
CA VAL A 761 -44.48 22.88 2.35
C VAL A 761 -45.39 23.58 3.37
N GLY A 762 -46.51 22.96 3.70
CA GLY A 762 -47.42 23.43 4.74
C GLY A 762 -48.10 22.29 5.47
N PHE A 763 -48.91 22.66 6.46
CA PHE A 763 -49.74 21.76 7.24
C PHE A 763 -51.22 22.14 7.10
N ASP A 764 -52.11 21.17 7.26
CA ASP A 764 -53.55 21.32 7.32
C ASP A 764 -54.00 20.85 8.71
N LEU A 765 -54.31 21.81 9.59
CA LEU A 765 -54.64 21.56 10.99
C LEU A 765 -56.12 21.22 11.11
N LYS A 766 -56.45 20.08 11.73
CA LYS A 766 -57.80 19.51 11.83
C LYS A 766 -58.21 19.32 13.31
N ASP A 767 -57.87 20.29 14.15
CA ASP A 767 -58.01 20.24 15.62
C ASP A 767 -59.33 20.81 16.17
N GLY A 768 -60.23 21.30 15.30
CA GLY A 768 -61.51 21.88 15.71
C GLY A 768 -61.42 23.29 16.32
N SER A 769 -60.25 23.95 16.23
CA SER A 769 -60.04 25.31 16.76
C SER A 769 -60.46 26.41 15.78
N ASP A 770 -60.48 27.67 16.25
CA ASP A 770 -60.61 28.86 15.39
C ASP A 770 -59.43 29.04 14.38
N TYR A 771 -58.44 28.14 14.41
CA TYR A 771 -57.25 28.12 13.55
C TYR A 771 -57.17 26.87 12.65
N GLU A 772 -58.26 26.10 12.54
CA GLU A 772 -58.38 24.93 11.65
C GLU A 772 -58.15 25.30 10.17
N GLY A 773 -57.41 24.46 9.45
CA GLY A 773 -57.18 24.54 8.01
C GLY A 773 -55.70 24.65 7.57
N MET A 774 -55.53 24.91 6.27
CA MET A 774 -54.22 24.95 5.60
C MET A 774 -53.41 26.21 5.93
N GLN A 775 -52.15 26.02 6.33
CA GLN A 775 -51.18 27.07 6.57
C GLN A 775 -49.80 26.69 6.00
N SER A 776 -49.08 27.66 5.40
CA SER A 776 -47.71 27.44 4.90
C SER A 776 -46.70 27.41 6.04
N LEU A 777 -45.79 26.43 6.00
CA LEU A 777 -44.76 26.16 7.01
C LEU A 777 -43.37 26.59 6.52
N MET A 778 -43.05 26.29 5.26
CA MET A 778 -41.80 26.64 4.58
C MET A 778 -42.11 27.15 3.17
N ILE A 779 -41.47 28.26 2.76
CA ILE A 779 -41.59 28.84 1.42
C ILE A 779 -40.17 29.09 0.88
N GLU A 780 -39.84 28.60 -0.31
CA GLU A 780 -38.50 28.69 -0.92
C GLU A 780 -37.33 28.36 0.04
N GLY A 781 -37.45 27.26 0.78
CA GLY A 781 -36.41 26.81 1.73
C GLY A 781 -36.28 27.70 2.98
N LYS A 782 -37.28 28.55 3.26
CA LYS A 782 -37.31 29.42 4.46
C LYS A 782 -38.55 29.13 5.28
N ILE A 783 -38.33 28.70 6.51
CA ILE A 783 -39.40 28.47 7.48
C ILE A 783 -40.11 29.78 7.86
N GLN A 784 -41.43 29.73 8.04
CA GLN A 784 -42.27 30.87 8.40
C GLN A 784 -42.41 31.06 9.92
N LYS A 785 -41.40 30.68 10.70
CA LYS A 785 -41.43 30.58 12.18
C LYS A 785 -41.90 31.85 12.88
N ASP A 786 -41.35 33.02 12.51
CA ASP A 786 -41.74 34.30 13.12
C ASP A 786 -43.22 34.66 12.85
N PHE A 787 -43.75 34.27 11.69
CA PHE A 787 -45.16 34.47 11.34
C PHE A 787 -46.06 33.51 12.12
N LEU A 788 -45.74 32.21 12.13
CA LEU A 788 -46.51 31.19 12.84
C LEU A 788 -46.56 31.48 14.34
N ASN A 789 -45.42 31.85 14.95
CA ASN A 789 -45.35 32.18 16.38
C ASN A 789 -45.95 33.55 16.74
N SER A 790 -46.35 34.36 15.75
CA SER A 790 -47.16 35.57 15.98
C SER A 790 -48.66 35.26 16.18
N ILE A 791 -49.11 34.09 15.74
CA ILE A 791 -50.50 33.62 15.85
C ILE A 791 -50.64 32.81 17.14
N PRO A 792 -51.48 33.24 18.13
CA PRO A 792 -51.54 32.59 19.43
C PRO A 792 -51.87 31.10 19.38
N GLY A 793 -52.82 30.69 18.53
CA GLY A 793 -53.19 29.29 18.34
C GLY A 793 -52.01 28.42 17.88
N PHE A 794 -51.29 28.84 16.84
CA PHE A 794 -50.13 28.10 16.32
C PHE A 794 -48.92 28.13 17.27
N ARG A 795 -48.77 29.20 18.06
CA ARG A 795 -47.74 29.30 19.11
C ARG A 795 -47.99 28.33 20.28
N GLU A 796 -49.25 28.07 20.61
CA GLU A 796 -49.67 27.28 21.77
C GLU A 796 -50.12 25.85 21.41
N ASN A 797 -50.29 25.53 20.12
CA ASN A 797 -50.55 24.18 19.62
C ASN A 797 -49.23 23.39 19.44
N SER A 798 -49.13 22.25 20.13
CA SER A 798 -47.95 21.38 20.16
C SER A 798 -47.60 20.76 18.80
N TYR A 799 -48.59 20.37 17.99
CA TYR A 799 -48.37 19.79 16.67
C TYR A 799 -47.70 20.79 15.72
N VAL A 800 -48.12 22.06 15.77
CA VAL A 800 -47.53 23.12 14.94
C VAL A 800 -46.10 23.46 15.40
N GLN A 801 -45.83 23.46 16.71
CA GLN A 801 -44.45 23.66 17.22
C GLN A 801 -43.52 22.48 16.88
N ASN A 802 -44.00 21.23 16.93
CA ASN A 802 -43.24 20.05 16.46
C ASN A 802 -42.91 20.15 14.96
N ALA A 803 -43.91 20.51 14.13
CA ALA A 803 -43.73 20.72 12.70
C ALA A 803 -42.71 21.82 12.38
N ILE A 804 -42.71 22.92 13.15
CA ILE A 804 -41.71 24.00 13.03
C ILE A 804 -40.30 23.45 13.31
N SER A 805 -40.10 22.81 14.47
CA SER A 805 -38.79 22.29 14.90
C SER A 805 -38.17 21.32 13.88
N ARG A 806 -38.98 20.39 13.35
CA ARG A 806 -38.54 19.38 12.37
C ARG A 806 -38.13 20.00 11.02
N VAL A 807 -38.77 21.10 10.62
CA VAL A 807 -38.38 21.84 9.41
C VAL A 807 -37.13 22.71 9.63
N GLU A 808 -36.88 23.23 10.84
CA GLU A 808 -35.62 23.91 11.13
C GLU A 808 -34.43 22.95 11.02
N LYS A 809 -34.50 21.78 11.69
CA LYS A 809 -33.46 20.75 11.62
C LYS A 809 -33.15 20.33 10.17
N TYR A 810 -34.19 20.07 9.37
CA TYR A 810 -34.07 19.76 7.93
C TYR A 810 -33.36 20.87 7.11
N LEU A 811 -33.51 22.14 7.48
CA LEU A 811 -32.85 23.25 6.80
C LEU A 811 -31.40 23.47 7.28
N GLU A 812 -31.12 23.21 8.56
CA GLU A 812 -29.77 23.28 9.13
C GLU A 812 -28.85 22.18 8.54
N GLU A 813 -29.34 20.93 8.50
CA GLU A 813 -28.63 19.78 7.92
C GLU A 813 -28.26 19.99 6.43
N ARG A 814 -28.99 20.85 5.73
CA ARG A 814 -28.88 21.06 4.28
C ARG A 814 -28.12 22.32 3.86
N HIS A 815 -27.73 23.17 4.81
CA HIS A 815 -26.96 24.40 4.56
C HIS A 815 -25.76 24.59 5.53
N PRO A 816 -24.78 23.69 5.53
CA PRO A 816 -23.55 23.87 6.31
C PRO A 816 -22.70 25.04 5.80
N ASN A 817 -22.78 26.16 6.53
CA ASN A 817 -21.87 27.34 6.47
C ASN A 817 -21.61 27.97 5.08
N VAL A 818 -22.43 28.96 4.71
CA VAL A 818 -21.94 30.10 3.91
C VAL A 818 -21.52 31.22 4.87
N GLU A 819 -20.36 31.83 4.64
CA GLU A 819 -19.78 32.83 5.54
C GLU A 819 -20.71 34.02 5.83
N ASN A 820 -20.65 34.55 7.06
CA ASN A 820 -21.42 35.73 7.50
C ASN A 820 -20.51 36.94 7.81
N PRO A 821 -19.89 37.57 6.79
CA PRO A 821 -18.92 38.64 6.98
C PRO A 821 -19.58 40.01 7.19
N LEU A 822 -20.30 40.25 8.30
CA LEU A 822 -20.76 41.61 8.67
C LEU A 822 -21.03 41.87 10.17
N LYS A 823 -20.06 41.57 11.04
CA LYS A 823 -20.00 42.12 12.42
C LYS A 823 -18.66 42.79 12.74
N SER A 824 -18.42 43.99 12.20
CA SER A 824 -17.45 44.92 12.77
C SER A 824 -17.98 46.36 12.78
N ASN A 825 -17.52 47.13 13.78
CA ASN A 825 -17.74 48.56 14.03
C ASN A 825 -19.17 49.04 14.41
N LYS A 826 -19.24 49.72 15.56
CA LYS A 826 -20.42 50.38 16.15
C LYS A 826 -20.30 51.92 16.02
N LYS A 827 -21.43 52.61 15.83
CA LYS A 827 -21.61 54.09 15.90
C LYS A 827 -20.93 54.84 14.72
N VAL A 828 -21.31 56.07 14.33
CA VAL A 828 -21.91 57.21 15.06
C VAL A 828 -22.97 57.95 14.22
N ASP A 829 -24.05 58.36 14.88
CA ASP A 829 -25.03 59.46 14.68
C ASP A 829 -25.51 59.97 13.28
N ASN A 830 -26.85 60.05 13.19
CA ASN A 830 -27.69 61.23 12.86
C ASN A 830 -28.20 61.59 11.44
N GLU A 831 -29.53 61.83 11.45
CA GLU A 831 -30.35 62.81 10.70
C GLU A 831 -30.72 62.68 9.20
N LYS A 832 -32.02 62.42 9.00
CA LYS A 832 -32.99 63.18 8.16
C LYS A 832 -33.00 63.05 6.62
N ASN A 833 -34.16 62.54 6.16
CA ASN A 833 -35.09 63.18 5.20
C ASN A 833 -34.90 63.11 3.66
N ILE A 834 -35.94 62.55 3.02
CA ILE A 834 -36.80 63.16 1.98
C ILE A 834 -36.49 62.96 0.46
N SER A 835 -37.51 62.42 -0.21
CA SER A 835 -38.01 62.62 -1.59
C SER A 835 -37.26 62.16 -2.87
N GLU A 836 -37.94 61.24 -3.59
CA GLU A 836 -38.53 61.44 -4.95
C GLU A 836 -37.78 61.12 -6.27
N GLU A 837 -38.53 60.36 -7.09
CA GLU A 837 -38.71 60.39 -8.56
C GLU A 837 -37.56 60.23 -9.58
N LYS A 838 -37.48 58.99 -10.10
CA LYS A 838 -37.82 58.60 -11.49
C LYS A 838 -37.50 59.51 -12.70
N ASN A 839 -36.93 58.81 -13.69
CA ASN A 839 -37.27 58.76 -15.13
C ASN A 839 -36.49 59.55 -16.20
N GLU A 840 -36.02 58.74 -17.16
CA GLU A 840 -36.20 58.85 -18.63
C GLU A 840 -35.06 59.24 -19.60
N LYS A 841 -34.94 58.33 -20.59
CA LYS A 841 -34.69 58.50 -22.04
C LYS A 841 -33.27 58.50 -22.63
N GLU A 842 -33.00 57.34 -23.26
CA GLU A 842 -32.73 57.16 -24.70
C GLU A 842 -31.72 58.07 -25.42
N LEU A 843 -30.78 57.43 -26.13
CA LEU A 843 -30.08 58.03 -27.26
C LEU A 843 -29.72 56.97 -28.32
N ASN A 844 -30.00 57.27 -29.58
CA ASN A 844 -29.72 56.43 -30.76
C ASN A 844 -29.55 57.35 -31.98
N ILE A 845 -28.65 57.03 -32.92
CA ILE A 845 -28.62 57.41 -34.36
C ILE A 845 -27.30 56.91 -34.99
N GLN A 846 -27.28 56.74 -36.33
CA GLN A 846 -26.28 55.92 -37.04
C GLN A 846 -25.78 56.55 -38.36
N MET A 847 -24.65 56.03 -38.88
CA MET A 847 -24.19 55.99 -40.29
C MET A 847 -23.41 57.16 -40.97
N LYS A 848 -22.10 56.90 -41.22
CA LYS A 848 -21.38 56.86 -42.54
C LYS A 848 -21.23 58.17 -43.38
N PRO A 849 -20.38 58.26 -44.45
CA PRO A 849 -19.68 57.20 -45.25
C PRO A 849 -18.14 57.38 -45.47
N ILE A 850 -17.58 56.68 -46.48
CA ILE A 850 -16.13 56.49 -46.78
C ILE A 850 -15.87 56.66 -48.30
N PRO A 851 -14.62 56.90 -48.79
CA PRO A 851 -13.99 55.85 -49.63
C PRO A 851 -12.43 55.79 -49.75
N LYS A 852 -11.85 54.57 -49.67
CA LYS A 852 -10.64 54.05 -50.41
C LYS A 852 -9.26 54.70 -50.07
N LYS A 853 -8.08 54.04 -50.04
CA LYS A 853 -7.50 52.70 -50.41
C LYS A 853 -6.13 52.54 -49.64
N LYS A 854 -5.28 51.48 -49.69
CA LYS A 854 -5.23 50.21 -50.46
C LYS A 854 -4.88 48.95 -49.58
N ARG A 855 -3.59 48.64 -49.36
CA ARG A 855 -2.94 47.35 -48.94
C ARG A 855 -1.48 47.64 -48.46
N GLY A 856 -0.68 46.78 -47.82
CA GLY A 856 -0.72 45.33 -47.46
C GLY A 856 0.62 44.91 -46.78
N GLU A 857 1.00 43.65 -46.52
CA GLU A 857 0.33 42.34 -46.76
C GLU A 857 1.05 41.15 -46.02
N MET A 858 0.29 40.33 -45.25
CA MET A 858 0.49 38.88 -44.85
C MET A 858 1.62 38.37 -43.90
N SER A 859 1.20 37.45 -43.00
CA SER A 859 1.78 36.13 -42.57
C SER A 859 3.24 35.99 -42.10
N LEU A 860 3.62 34.99 -41.29
CA LEU A 860 2.91 33.77 -40.84
C LEU A 860 2.63 33.78 -39.33
#